data_AF-A0A940P419-F1
#
_entry.id   AF-A0A940P419-F1
#
_cell.length_a   1.000
_cell.length_b   1.000
_cell.length_c   1.000
_cell.angle_alpha   90.00
_cell.angle_beta   90.00
_cell.angle_gamma   90.00
#
_symmetry.space_group_name_H-M   'P 1'
#
loop_
_entity.id
_entity.type
_entity.pdbx_description
1 polymer ?
#
loop_
_entity_poly.entity_id
_entity_poly.type
_entity_poly.pdbx_seq_one_letter_code
_entity_poly.pdbx_strand_id
1 'polypeptide(L)'
;MGSFDKKGTLVIENGVLIDGKKCSGDVTIPDSVTSIGAGAFMDCTSLTSITIPDSVTSIGFCAFSGCNILTKIKVAGGSSYTTVNGILMTADRKTLVQYPAGKTAASYTIPDSVTSIGDDAFDSCTSLTSITISDSVTSIGDRAFSHCRNLTSITIPDSVTSIGEFAFSGCANLTSITIPDSVTCIENSAFSDCENLTSITIPDGVTSIGDGIFERCVSLTSITIPDGVTSIDSGAFFGCMSLTSITIPDGVTSIGDAVFWGCVNLTSITIPDGVTSIGETAFFACEKLTDVTIPSSVTSIGEDAFANCEDLTIYGYADTCAETYAKENNIPFECLSAAPSPCTIEGTVLVKYTPAPDVPAEVIIPEGVTEIGDEAFKETAVQEVVCPSTLHTIGENAFNHCAKLKKITLPAGLRELSYNAFVFCISLTEIALPEGVERIPIHCFFNCFSLKRIVIPEGVTEIGMEAFHKCSSLTEVTLPASIRKIGMYAFAGCTSLRVIHMHLDIRKLDGFSMNIVKDCGDVVFDDLTYPAPAPKQTVPVPKQAAPAPVLPEKPSEDAAQAAEKERLAAEARKLAEEQQRLQEMAARLAEERRRLEEAARQQEEQQRLQEEAARLAEERRRLEEAAKQQAEQRRIQAEEAARQ
;
A
#
# COMPACT_ATOMS: atom_id res chain seq x y z
N MET A 1 -35.84 42.07 -33.98
CA MET A 1 -34.77 42.04 -34.99
C MET A 1 -33.50 41.59 -34.30
N GLY A 2 -32.95 40.47 -34.71
CA GLY A 2 -31.75 39.83 -34.18
C GLY A 2 -31.70 38.42 -34.76
N SER A 3 -30.83 38.21 -35.74
CA SER A 3 -30.73 37.02 -36.59
C SER A 3 -30.53 35.74 -35.77
N PHE A 4 -31.48 34.80 -35.84
CA PHE A 4 -31.26 33.41 -35.41
C PHE A 4 -30.43 32.73 -36.50
N ASP A 5 -29.11 32.76 -36.36
CA ASP A 5 -28.23 31.92 -37.17
C ASP A 5 -28.31 30.48 -36.64
N LYS A 6 -28.48 29.54 -37.56
CA LYS A 6 -28.70 28.10 -37.35
C LYS A 6 -27.45 27.39 -36.80
N LYS A 7 -26.98 27.75 -35.61
CA LYS A 7 -25.99 27.00 -34.81
C LYS A 7 -26.76 26.21 -33.76
N GLY A 8 -26.46 24.92 -33.57
CA GLY A 8 -27.26 24.01 -32.73
C GLY A 8 -27.68 24.59 -31.37
N THR A 9 -28.86 24.19 -30.89
CA THR A 9 -29.47 24.74 -29.68
C THR A 9 -28.73 24.28 -28.42
N LEU A 10 -28.34 25.22 -27.56
CA LEU A 10 -27.91 24.93 -26.19
C LEU A 10 -29.13 24.50 -25.35
N VAL A 11 -28.98 23.41 -24.59
CA VAL A 11 -29.98 22.95 -23.62
C VAL A 11 -29.53 23.40 -22.24
N ILE A 12 -30.38 24.20 -21.58
CA ILE A 12 -30.12 24.79 -20.27
C ILE A 12 -31.28 24.44 -19.34
N GLU A 13 -30.97 23.82 -18.20
CA GLU A 13 -31.94 23.47 -17.17
C GLU A 13 -31.52 24.08 -15.84
N ASN A 14 -32.40 24.93 -15.26
CA ASN A 14 -32.16 25.57 -13.95
C ASN A 14 -30.80 26.29 -13.83
N GLY A 15 -30.33 26.91 -14.91
CA GLY A 15 -29.02 27.59 -14.96
C GLY A 15 -27.83 26.67 -15.28
N VAL A 16 -28.04 25.37 -15.45
CA VAL A 16 -27.00 24.41 -15.86
C VAL A 16 -27.07 24.19 -17.37
N LEU A 17 -25.96 24.40 -18.09
CA LEU A 17 -25.85 24.00 -19.50
C LEU A 17 -25.52 22.51 -19.57
N ILE A 18 -26.45 21.70 -20.07
CA ILE A 18 -26.34 20.23 -20.05
C ILE A 18 -26.05 19.61 -21.43
N ASP A 19 -26.38 20.29 -22.52
CA ASP A 19 -26.08 19.81 -23.88
C ASP A 19 -25.86 20.99 -24.85
N GLY A 20 -24.65 21.03 -25.41
CA GLY A 20 -24.23 21.89 -26.50
C GLY A 20 -23.53 21.11 -27.62
N LYS A 21 -23.65 19.78 -27.68
CA LYS A 21 -22.88 18.90 -28.57
C LYS A 21 -23.14 19.17 -30.06
N LYS A 22 -24.30 19.74 -30.40
CA LYS A 22 -24.70 20.10 -31.78
C LYS A 22 -24.33 21.53 -32.18
N CYS A 23 -23.70 22.30 -31.30
CA CYS A 23 -23.27 23.65 -31.63
C CYS A 23 -22.17 23.65 -32.69
N SER A 24 -22.01 24.78 -33.37
CA SER A 24 -21.01 24.91 -34.43
C SER A 24 -20.49 26.34 -34.53
N GLY A 25 -19.25 26.48 -35.00
CA GLY A 25 -18.57 27.76 -35.12
C GLY A 25 -18.38 28.43 -33.76
N ASP A 26 -18.50 29.76 -33.74
CA ASP A 26 -18.38 30.54 -32.52
C ASP A 26 -19.68 30.52 -31.70
N VAL A 27 -19.58 30.14 -30.43
CA VAL A 27 -20.71 30.04 -29.48
C VAL A 27 -20.51 31.01 -28.33
N THR A 28 -21.59 31.64 -27.88
CA THR A 28 -21.62 32.43 -26.64
C THR A 28 -22.64 31.80 -25.71
N ILE A 29 -22.21 31.40 -24.53
CA ILE A 29 -23.08 30.87 -23.49
C ILE A 29 -23.88 32.03 -22.87
N PRO A 30 -25.21 31.92 -22.69
CA PRO A 30 -26.02 33.00 -22.12
C PRO A 30 -25.69 33.29 -20.66
N ASP A 31 -25.77 34.57 -20.25
CA ASP A 31 -25.49 35.03 -18.87
C ASP A 31 -26.35 34.36 -17.78
N SER A 32 -27.47 33.74 -18.15
CA SER A 32 -28.31 32.95 -17.23
C SER A 32 -27.69 31.62 -16.79
N VAL A 33 -26.60 31.18 -17.42
CA VAL A 33 -25.93 29.91 -17.11
C VAL A 33 -24.96 30.10 -15.95
N THR A 34 -25.18 29.37 -14.86
CA THR A 34 -24.34 29.38 -13.66
C THR A 34 -23.33 28.24 -13.62
N SER A 35 -23.52 27.19 -14.42
CA SER A 35 -22.58 26.06 -14.50
C SER A 35 -22.66 25.35 -15.85
N ILE A 36 -21.51 24.84 -16.32
CA ILE A 36 -21.43 23.96 -17.50
C ILE A 36 -21.35 22.52 -16.99
N GLY A 37 -22.31 21.69 -17.36
CA GLY A 37 -22.40 20.30 -16.92
C GLY A 37 -21.29 19.41 -17.49
N ALA A 38 -21.12 18.24 -16.89
CA ALA A 38 -20.18 17.23 -17.37
C ALA A 38 -20.54 16.82 -18.82
N GLY A 39 -19.54 16.75 -19.68
CA GLY A 39 -19.70 16.38 -21.08
C GLY A 39 -20.59 17.29 -21.93
N ALA A 40 -20.88 18.52 -21.48
CA ALA A 40 -21.85 19.39 -22.14
C ALA A 40 -21.52 19.70 -23.61
N PHE A 41 -20.23 19.85 -23.96
CA PHE A 41 -19.74 19.98 -25.34
C PHE A 41 -18.88 18.80 -25.78
N MET A 42 -18.93 17.66 -25.07
CA MET A 42 -18.17 16.46 -25.45
C MET A 42 -18.42 16.08 -26.91
N ASP A 43 -17.35 15.81 -27.65
CA ASP A 43 -17.34 15.48 -29.07
C ASP A 43 -18.01 16.53 -29.98
N CYS A 44 -18.08 17.79 -29.54
CA CYS A 44 -18.54 18.89 -30.39
C CYS A 44 -17.47 19.28 -31.42
N THR A 45 -17.29 18.41 -32.42
CA THR A 45 -16.27 18.51 -33.48
C THR A 45 -16.44 19.70 -34.44
N SER A 46 -17.52 20.47 -34.29
CA SER A 46 -17.81 21.67 -35.10
C SER A 46 -17.60 22.99 -34.34
N LEU A 47 -17.26 22.96 -33.05
CA LEU A 47 -17.09 24.15 -32.21
C LEU A 47 -15.71 24.79 -32.44
N THR A 48 -15.67 26.03 -32.93
CA THR A 48 -14.40 26.73 -33.25
C THR A 48 -13.94 27.68 -32.14
N SER A 49 -14.87 28.33 -31.46
CA SER A 49 -14.60 29.13 -30.27
C SER A 49 -15.82 29.19 -29.34
N ILE A 50 -15.56 29.41 -28.06
CA ILE A 50 -16.63 29.57 -27.07
C ILE A 50 -16.37 30.77 -26.14
N THR A 51 -17.44 31.48 -25.80
CA THR A 51 -17.44 32.55 -24.79
C THR A 51 -18.29 32.13 -23.60
N ILE A 52 -17.67 32.08 -22.43
CA ILE A 52 -18.24 31.73 -21.14
C ILE A 52 -18.58 33.02 -20.38
N PRO A 53 -19.82 33.20 -19.87
CA PRO A 53 -20.20 34.39 -19.11
C PRO A 53 -19.62 34.36 -17.69
N ASP A 54 -19.64 35.50 -17.03
CA ASP A 54 -19.09 35.69 -15.67
C ASP A 54 -19.89 34.99 -14.57
N SER A 55 -21.14 34.63 -14.87
CA SER A 55 -22.04 33.88 -13.99
C SER A 55 -21.66 32.41 -13.81
N VAL A 56 -20.80 31.84 -14.68
CA VAL A 56 -20.38 30.44 -14.57
C VAL A 56 -19.40 30.26 -13.42
N THR A 57 -19.83 29.52 -12.41
CA THR A 57 -19.03 29.22 -11.21
C THR A 57 -18.41 27.83 -11.22
N SER A 58 -18.88 26.92 -12.07
CA SER A 58 -18.35 25.56 -12.21
C SER A 58 -18.43 25.02 -13.64
N ILE A 59 -17.45 24.20 -14.00
CA ILE A 59 -17.35 23.50 -15.30
C ILE A 59 -17.08 22.03 -14.98
N GLY A 60 -17.94 21.14 -15.45
CA GLY A 60 -17.86 19.71 -15.17
C GLY A 60 -16.80 18.98 -15.99
N PHE A 61 -16.49 17.77 -15.54
CA PHE A 61 -15.60 16.82 -16.19
C PHE A 61 -15.98 16.59 -17.67
N CYS A 62 -14.98 16.44 -18.55
CA CYS A 62 -15.12 16.27 -19.99
C CYS A 62 -15.95 17.34 -20.71
N ALA A 63 -16.19 18.53 -20.12
CA ALA A 63 -17.09 19.52 -20.70
C ALA A 63 -16.71 19.91 -22.14
N PHE A 64 -15.41 19.90 -22.48
CA PHE A 64 -14.91 20.19 -23.83
C PHE A 64 -14.05 19.07 -24.45
N SER A 65 -14.08 17.86 -23.88
CA SER A 65 -13.39 16.69 -24.44
C SER A 65 -13.83 16.43 -25.89
N GLY A 66 -12.91 16.01 -26.76
CA GLY A 66 -13.21 15.75 -28.17
C GLY A 66 -13.59 16.97 -29.03
N CYS A 67 -13.50 18.20 -28.50
CA CYS A 67 -13.70 19.44 -29.27
C CYS A 67 -12.49 19.76 -30.18
N ASN A 68 -12.20 18.87 -31.13
CA ASN A 68 -10.93 18.80 -31.87
C ASN A 68 -10.56 20.03 -32.73
N ILE A 69 -11.50 20.93 -33.00
CA ILE A 69 -11.26 22.17 -33.76
C ILE A 69 -11.45 23.44 -32.92
N LEU A 70 -11.67 23.30 -31.61
CA LEU A 70 -11.80 24.44 -30.69
C LEU A 70 -10.44 25.11 -30.57
N THR A 71 -10.32 26.34 -31.07
CA THR A 71 -9.04 27.07 -31.12
C THR A 71 -8.89 28.08 -29.97
N LYS A 72 -10.01 28.47 -29.36
CA LYS A 72 -10.06 29.55 -28.37
C LYS A 72 -11.28 29.45 -27.45
N ILE A 73 -11.01 29.54 -26.16
CA ILE A 73 -12.01 29.81 -25.11
C ILE A 73 -11.87 31.27 -24.68
N LYS A 74 -12.97 31.93 -24.36
CA LYS A 74 -13.01 33.29 -23.80
C LYS A 74 -13.89 33.29 -22.56
N VAL A 75 -13.51 34.08 -21.57
CA VAL A 75 -14.36 34.41 -20.42
C VAL A 75 -14.68 35.90 -20.48
N ALA A 76 -15.97 36.27 -20.40
CA ALA A 76 -16.44 37.65 -20.57
C ALA A 76 -16.01 38.60 -19.42
N GLY A 77 -15.56 38.02 -18.30
CA GLY A 77 -15.25 38.61 -17.00
C GLY A 77 -15.58 37.55 -15.94
N GLY A 78 -15.20 37.72 -14.67
CA GLY A 78 -15.71 36.82 -13.62
C GLY A 78 -14.71 36.43 -12.53
N SER A 79 -15.25 35.93 -11.42
CA SER A 79 -14.52 35.59 -10.20
C SER A 79 -13.94 34.17 -10.17
N SER A 80 -14.49 33.23 -10.94
CA SER A 80 -14.11 31.80 -10.86
C SER A 80 -13.13 31.37 -11.95
N TYR A 81 -13.26 31.91 -13.16
CA TYR A 81 -12.44 31.54 -14.31
C TYR A 81 -11.85 32.75 -15.02
N THR A 82 -10.76 32.53 -15.73
CA THR A 82 -10.12 33.51 -16.59
C THR A 82 -9.61 32.85 -17.86
N THR A 83 -9.13 33.66 -18.79
CA THR A 83 -8.52 33.18 -20.02
C THR A 83 -7.17 33.84 -20.23
N VAL A 84 -6.14 33.03 -20.45
CA VAL A 84 -4.81 33.50 -20.85
C VAL A 84 -4.51 32.97 -22.24
N ASN A 85 -4.33 33.85 -23.24
CA ASN A 85 -4.04 33.47 -24.63
C ASN A 85 -5.03 32.46 -25.25
N GLY A 86 -6.30 32.53 -24.83
CA GLY A 86 -7.37 31.64 -25.29
C GLY A 86 -7.45 30.30 -24.57
N ILE A 87 -6.64 30.07 -23.53
CA ILE A 87 -6.63 28.89 -22.67
C ILE A 87 -7.41 29.21 -21.40
N LEU A 88 -8.28 28.30 -20.99
CA LEU A 88 -9.13 28.46 -19.82
C LEU A 88 -8.39 28.06 -18.54
N MET A 89 -8.47 28.93 -17.53
CA MET A 89 -7.84 28.72 -16.22
C MET A 89 -8.79 29.16 -15.12
N THR A 90 -8.54 28.74 -13.88
CA THR A 90 -9.16 29.37 -12.70
C THR A 90 -8.75 30.84 -12.60
N ALA A 91 -9.58 31.67 -11.95
CA ALA A 91 -9.33 33.11 -11.87
C ALA A 91 -7.99 33.47 -11.19
N ASP A 92 -7.54 32.67 -10.24
CA ASP A 92 -6.24 32.78 -9.57
C ASP A 92 -5.06 32.25 -10.41
N ARG A 93 -5.35 31.62 -11.56
CA ARG A 93 -4.40 30.98 -12.50
C ARG A 93 -3.63 29.81 -11.89
N LYS A 94 -4.17 29.20 -10.84
CA LYS A 94 -3.61 28.02 -10.19
C LYS A 94 -3.95 26.71 -10.90
N THR A 95 -5.08 26.65 -11.60
CA THR A 95 -5.45 25.45 -12.37
C THR A 95 -5.58 25.78 -13.84
N LEU A 96 -4.91 25.00 -14.69
CA LEU A 96 -5.17 24.99 -16.13
C LEU A 96 -6.38 24.07 -16.35
N VAL A 97 -7.50 24.66 -16.75
CA VAL A 97 -8.80 23.96 -16.83
C VAL A 97 -9.02 23.36 -18.21
N GLN A 98 -8.70 24.10 -19.27
CA GLN A 98 -8.83 23.57 -20.64
C GLN A 98 -7.89 24.29 -21.59
N TYR A 99 -7.00 23.52 -22.20
CA TYR A 99 -6.29 23.84 -23.42
C TYR A 99 -7.18 23.47 -24.63
N PRO A 100 -7.45 24.42 -25.54
CA PRO A 100 -8.25 24.13 -26.73
C PRO A 100 -7.54 23.17 -27.70
N ALA A 101 -8.09 21.97 -27.91
CA ALA A 101 -7.50 20.90 -28.73
C ALA A 101 -7.25 21.27 -30.19
N GLY A 102 -8.00 22.23 -30.74
CA GLY A 102 -7.81 22.76 -32.09
C GLY A 102 -6.64 23.74 -32.25
N LYS A 103 -5.90 24.06 -31.19
CA LYS A 103 -4.67 24.88 -31.31
C LYS A 103 -3.59 24.07 -32.00
N THR A 104 -2.94 24.68 -32.99
CA THR A 104 -1.96 24.04 -33.88
C THR A 104 -0.51 24.18 -33.41
N ALA A 105 -0.28 24.73 -32.21
CA ALA A 105 1.07 24.85 -31.67
C ALA A 105 1.63 23.44 -31.39
N ALA A 106 2.86 23.18 -31.84
CA ALA A 106 3.53 21.90 -31.61
C ALA A 106 4.03 21.75 -30.16
N SER A 107 4.21 22.85 -29.44
CA SER A 107 4.65 22.82 -28.04
C SER A 107 3.92 23.84 -27.19
N TYR A 108 3.84 23.55 -25.90
CA TYR A 108 3.29 24.44 -24.89
C TYR A 108 4.09 24.35 -23.59
N THR A 109 4.30 25.50 -22.94
CA THR A 109 4.89 25.58 -21.60
C THR A 109 3.80 26.02 -20.63
N ILE A 110 3.54 25.19 -19.64
CA ILE A 110 2.59 25.49 -18.56
C ILE A 110 3.19 26.62 -17.70
N PRO A 111 2.46 27.72 -17.43
CA PRO A 111 3.00 28.83 -16.66
C PRO A 111 3.29 28.49 -15.19
N ASP A 112 4.30 29.12 -14.59
CA ASP A 112 4.71 28.93 -13.17
C ASP A 112 3.65 29.35 -12.13
N SER A 113 2.56 29.97 -12.56
CA SER A 113 1.43 30.21 -11.66
C SER A 113 0.62 28.95 -11.39
N VAL A 114 0.67 27.96 -12.29
CA VAL A 114 -0.19 26.76 -12.29
C VAL A 114 0.35 25.74 -11.31
N THR A 115 -0.46 25.37 -10.33
CA THR A 115 -0.18 24.30 -9.37
C THR A 115 -0.88 22.99 -9.70
N SER A 116 -1.91 23.02 -10.55
CA SER A 116 -2.66 21.82 -10.93
C SER A 116 -3.03 21.83 -12.40
N ILE A 117 -2.83 20.69 -13.07
CA ILE A 117 -3.41 20.43 -14.40
C ILE A 117 -4.75 19.76 -14.14
N GLY A 118 -5.84 20.42 -14.56
CA GLY A 118 -7.19 19.91 -14.34
C GLY A 118 -7.50 18.69 -15.20
N ASP A 119 -8.63 18.07 -14.91
CA ASP A 119 -9.13 16.93 -15.66
C ASP A 119 -9.40 17.32 -17.12
N ASP A 120 -9.09 16.42 -18.05
CA ASP A 120 -9.23 16.60 -19.51
C ASP A 120 -8.52 17.85 -20.09
N ALA A 121 -7.64 18.49 -19.32
CA ALA A 121 -7.13 19.82 -19.65
C ALA A 121 -6.44 19.88 -21.02
N PHE A 122 -5.78 18.80 -21.44
CA PHE A 122 -5.17 18.65 -22.76
C PHE A 122 -5.73 17.44 -23.51
N ASP A 123 -6.89 16.91 -23.14
CA ASP A 123 -7.49 15.78 -23.85
C ASP A 123 -7.61 16.08 -25.36
N SER A 124 -7.25 15.09 -26.17
CA SER A 124 -7.29 15.13 -27.64
C SER A 124 -6.48 16.27 -28.27
N CYS A 125 -5.46 16.82 -27.58
CA CYS A 125 -4.54 17.82 -28.11
C CYS A 125 -3.52 17.23 -29.09
N THR A 126 -4.02 16.68 -30.19
CA THR A 126 -3.25 15.94 -31.21
C THR A 126 -2.18 16.77 -31.93
N SER A 127 -2.17 18.10 -31.82
CA SER A 127 -1.09 18.92 -32.41
C SER A 127 0.16 19.00 -31.55
N LEU A 128 0.06 18.74 -30.24
CA LEU A 128 1.19 18.85 -29.32
C LEU A 128 2.16 17.66 -29.53
N THR A 129 3.42 17.98 -29.79
CA THR A 129 4.53 17.03 -29.84
C THR A 129 5.40 17.09 -28.60
N SER A 130 5.39 18.21 -27.88
CA SER A 130 6.04 18.34 -26.57
C SER A 130 5.27 19.25 -25.63
N ILE A 131 5.39 18.99 -24.32
CA ILE A 131 4.88 19.86 -23.29
C ILE A 131 5.91 20.04 -22.18
N THR A 132 6.02 21.26 -21.66
CA THR A 132 6.84 21.56 -20.48
C THR A 132 5.90 21.83 -19.31
N ILE A 133 5.92 20.92 -18.32
CA ILE A 133 5.23 21.10 -17.04
C ILE A 133 6.14 21.93 -16.13
N SER A 134 5.60 22.96 -15.49
CA SER A 134 6.36 23.81 -14.55
C SER A 134 6.56 23.09 -13.20
N ASP A 135 7.68 23.36 -12.53
CA ASP A 135 8.03 22.86 -11.18
C ASP A 135 7.05 23.32 -10.07
N SER A 136 6.09 24.16 -10.41
CA SER A 136 5.01 24.56 -9.50
C SER A 136 3.84 23.58 -9.47
N VAL A 137 3.74 22.68 -10.45
CA VAL A 137 2.62 21.73 -10.58
C VAL A 137 2.78 20.59 -9.59
N THR A 138 1.77 20.37 -8.75
CA THR A 138 1.76 19.31 -7.74
C THR A 138 0.86 18.13 -8.09
N SER A 139 -0.06 18.30 -9.05
CA SER A 139 -1.03 17.27 -9.43
C SER A 139 -1.38 17.30 -10.92
N ILE A 140 -1.54 16.11 -11.50
CA ILE A 140 -2.03 15.89 -12.87
C ILE A 140 -3.39 15.18 -12.76
N GLY A 141 -4.45 15.83 -13.21
CA GLY A 141 -5.82 15.31 -13.13
C GLY A 141 -6.14 14.18 -14.09
N ASP A 142 -7.37 13.69 -14.00
CA ASP A 142 -7.85 12.56 -14.78
C ASP A 142 -7.94 12.93 -16.27
N ARG A 143 -7.51 12.03 -17.16
CA ARG A 143 -7.48 12.24 -18.62
C ARG A 143 -6.73 13.50 -19.06
N ALA A 144 -5.90 14.10 -18.19
CA ALA A 144 -5.28 15.40 -18.42
C ALA A 144 -4.54 15.53 -19.77
N PHE A 145 -3.89 14.47 -20.23
CA PHE A 145 -3.20 14.37 -21.52
C PHE A 145 -3.74 13.24 -22.40
N SER A 146 -4.95 12.75 -22.13
CA SER A 146 -5.53 11.65 -22.89
C SER A 146 -5.59 11.99 -24.38
N HIS A 147 -5.34 11.01 -25.24
CA HIS A 147 -5.35 11.15 -26.71
C HIS A 147 -4.47 12.27 -27.27
N CYS A 148 -3.42 12.71 -26.54
CA CYS A 148 -2.34 13.54 -27.08
C CYS A 148 -1.44 12.72 -28.03
N ARG A 149 -2.02 12.19 -29.12
CA ARG A 149 -1.45 11.14 -29.98
C ARG A 149 -0.07 11.45 -30.57
N ASN A 150 0.31 12.72 -30.67
CA ASN A 150 1.61 13.14 -31.24
C ASN A 150 2.66 13.52 -30.18
N LEU A 151 2.31 13.49 -28.89
CA LEU A 151 3.25 13.76 -27.80
C LEU A 151 4.31 12.66 -27.78
N THR A 152 5.59 13.03 -27.87
CA THR A 152 6.69 12.05 -28.01
C THR A 152 7.45 11.80 -26.72
N SER A 153 7.55 12.80 -25.85
CA SER A 153 8.21 12.71 -24.55
C SER A 153 7.60 13.69 -23.57
N ILE A 154 7.64 13.33 -22.29
CA ILE A 154 7.23 14.20 -21.20
C ILE A 154 8.10 13.96 -19.95
N THR A 155 8.44 15.04 -19.26
CA THR A 155 9.12 15.01 -17.97
C THR A 155 8.17 15.53 -16.91
N ILE A 156 7.87 14.69 -15.93
CA ILE A 156 7.04 15.05 -14.78
C ILE A 156 7.97 15.69 -13.72
N PRO A 157 7.68 16.89 -13.20
CA PRO A 157 8.56 17.56 -12.25
C PRO A 157 8.43 16.98 -10.84
N ASP A 158 9.51 17.06 -10.04
CA ASP A 158 9.63 16.53 -8.67
C ASP A 158 8.61 17.08 -7.66
N SER A 159 7.85 18.11 -8.04
CA SER A 159 6.75 18.66 -7.26
C SER A 159 5.47 17.84 -7.35
N VAL A 160 5.32 16.98 -8.37
CA VAL A 160 4.12 16.18 -8.60
C VAL A 160 4.07 15.00 -7.64
N THR A 161 2.94 14.83 -6.97
CA THR A 161 2.71 13.72 -6.02
C THR A 161 1.73 12.66 -6.53
N SER A 162 0.89 13.01 -7.52
CA SER A 162 -0.14 12.11 -8.06
C SER A 162 -0.38 12.30 -9.55
N ILE A 163 -0.67 11.19 -10.23
CA ILE A 163 -1.06 11.11 -11.65
C ILE A 163 -2.44 10.46 -11.73
N GLY A 164 -3.42 11.19 -12.27
CA GLY A 164 -4.82 10.78 -12.34
C GLY A 164 -5.15 9.67 -13.34
N GLU A 165 -6.40 9.22 -13.26
CA GLU A 165 -6.95 8.11 -14.05
C GLU A 165 -6.87 8.44 -15.54
N PHE A 166 -6.39 7.51 -16.38
CA PHE A 166 -6.22 7.74 -17.83
C PHE A 166 -5.36 8.97 -18.20
N ALA A 167 -4.56 9.53 -17.29
CA ALA A 167 -3.88 10.82 -17.49
C ALA A 167 -3.09 10.92 -18.81
N PHE A 168 -2.43 9.85 -19.25
CA PHE A 168 -1.67 9.77 -20.51
C PHE A 168 -2.24 8.73 -21.47
N SER A 169 -3.46 8.24 -21.23
CA SER A 169 -4.09 7.19 -22.05
C SER A 169 -4.18 7.62 -23.52
N GLY A 170 -3.78 6.75 -24.45
CA GLY A 170 -3.83 7.01 -25.89
C GLY A 170 -2.78 7.99 -26.40
N CYS A 171 -1.73 8.29 -25.63
CA CYS A 171 -0.53 8.99 -26.11
C CYS A 171 0.32 8.07 -27.00
N ALA A 172 -0.23 7.66 -28.15
CA ALA A 172 0.32 6.58 -28.99
C ALA A 172 1.77 6.79 -29.47
N ASN A 173 2.25 8.04 -29.61
CA ASN A 173 3.63 8.35 -30.00
C ASN A 173 4.58 8.61 -28.81
N LEU A 174 4.12 8.46 -27.57
CA LEU A 174 4.97 8.67 -26.39
C LEU A 174 5.99 7.54 -26.32
N THR A 175 7.27 7.86 -26.49
CA THR A 175 8.36 6.87 -26.49
C THR A 175 9.06 6.76 -25.14
N SER A 176 9.03 7.83 -24.35
CA SER A 176 9.65 7.92 -23.03
C SER A 176 8.89 8.89 -22.13
N ILE A 177 8.82 8.53 -20.86
CA ILE A 177 8.34 9.39 -19.79
C ILE A 177 9.26 9.24 -18.58
N THR A 178 9.55 10.36 -17.91
CA THR A 178 10.26 10.35 -16.62
C THR A 178 9.29 10.72 -15.51
N ILE A 179 9.08 9.79 -14.58
CA ILE A 179 8.25 9.97 -13.38
C ILE A 179 9.20 10.10 -12.17
N PRO A 180 9.09 11.16 -11.36
CA PRO A 180 9.96 11.37 -10.21
C PRO A 180 9.52 10.57 -8.98
N ASP A 181 10.46 10.37 -8.05
CA ASP A 181 10.26 9.63 -6.79
C ASP A 181 9.22 10.25 -5.86
N SER A 182 8.86 11.52 -6.10
CA SER A 182 7.79 12.23 -5.37
C SER A 182 6.39 11.69 -5.67
N VAL A 183 6.20 10.98 -6.78
CA VAL A 183 4.92 10.40 -7.17
C VAL A 183 4.69 9.12 -6.38
N THR A 184 3.70 9.16 -5.48
CA THR A 184 3.32 8.01 -4.64
C THR A 184 2.05 7.32 -5.13
N CYS A 185 1.36 7.91 -6.13
CA CYS A 185 0.08 7.42 -6.63
C CYS A 185 -0.02 7.63 -8.14
N ILE A 186 -0.25 6.53 -8.85
CA ILE A 186 -0.54 6.50 -10.29
C ILE A 186 -1.85 5.72 -10.44
N GLU A 187 -2.90 6.40 -10.87
CA GLU A 187 -4.25 5.84 -10.95
C GLU A 187 -4.43 4.93 -12.18
N ASN A 188 -5.58 4.26 -12.23
CA ASN A 188 -5.92 3.27 -13.24
C ASN A 188 -5.77 3.80 -14.68
N SER A 189 -5.30 2.93 -15.56
CA SER A 189 -5.13 3.17 -17.00
C SER A 189 -4.31 4.41 -17.37
N ALA A 190 -3.50 4.95 -16.44
CA ALA A 190 -2.78 6.20 -16.64
C ALA A 190 -1.92 6.20 -17.92
N PHE A 191 -1.37 5.06 -18.33
CA PHE A 191 -0.55 4.91 -19.54
C PHE A 191 -1.14 3.92 -20.56
N SER A 192 -2.45 3.62 -20.49
CA SER A 192 -3.07 2.73 -21.47
C SER A 192 -2.90 3.26 -22.90
N ASP A 193 -2.78 2.38 -23.89
CA ASP A 193 -2.64 2.73 -25.30
C ASP A 193 -1.44 3.67 -25.63
N CYS A 194 -0.41 3.69 -24.77
CA CYS A 194 0.88 4.31 -25.10
C CYS A 194 1.69 3.38 -26.03
N GLU A 195 1.19 3.19 -27.25
CA GLU A 195 1.63 2.13 -28.17
C GLU A 195 3.13 2.11 -28.48
N ASN A 196 3.81 3.27 -28.48
CA ASN A 196 5.25 3.40 -28.74
C ASN A 196 6.12 3.51 -27.49
N LEU A 197 5.56 3.38 -26.28
CA LEU A 197 6.33 3.44 -25.04
C LEU A 197 7.19 2.17 -24.93
N THR A 198 8.52 2.36 -24.88
CA THR A 198 9.46 1.22 -24.95
C THR A 198 9.96 0.74 -23.59
N SER A 199 10.05 1.66 -22.63
CA SER A 199 10.39 1.41 -21.23
C SER A 199 9.78 2.49 -20.33
N ILE A 200 9.55 2.12 -19.08
CA ILE A 200 9.12 3.02 -18.03
C ILE A 200 9.66 2.53 -16.68
N THR A 201 10.02 3.47 -15.82
CA THR A 201 10.40 3.19 -14.42
C THR A 201 9.29 3.69 -13.52
N ILE A 202 8.75 2.81 -12.68
CA ILE A 202 7.77 3.17 -11.67
C ILE A 202 8.52 3.65 -10.42
N PRO A 203 8.11 4.77 -9.80
CA PRO A 203 8.74 5.28 -8.58
C PRO A 203 8.63 4.33 -7.39
N ASP A 204 9.65 4.29 -6.52
CA ASP A 204 9.71 3.45 -5.32
C ASP A 204 8.58 3.70 -4.31
N GLY A 205 7.96 4.89 -4.35
CA GLY A 205 6.84 5.26 -3.49
C GLY A 205 5.49 4.66 -3.89
N VAL A 206 5.39 4.00 -5.04
CA VAL A 206 4.16 3.38 -5.54
C VAL A 206 3.96 2.00 -4.90
N THR A 207 2.81 1.79 -4.27
CA THR A 207 2.49 0.56 -3.52
C THR A 207 1.65 -0.46 -4.29
N SER A 208 1.06 -0.07 -5.42
CA SER A 208 0.24 -0.95 -6.27
C SER A 208 0.38 -0.60 -7.74
N ILE A 209 0.24 -1.60 -8.61
CA ILE A 209 0.14 -1.43 -10.06
C ILE A 209 -1.34 -1.53 -10.42
N GLY A 210 -1.97 -0.37 -10.69
CA GLY A 210 -3.43 -0.25 -10.86
C GLY A 210 -3.98 -0.86 -12.15
N ASP A 211 -5.31 -0.92 -12.23
CA ASP A 211 -6.06 -1.55 -13.33
C ASP A 211 -5.68 -0.93 -14.68
N GLY A 212 -5.32 -1.77 -15.65
CA GLY A 212 -5.04 -1.38 -17.03
C GLY A 212 -3.90 -0.36 -17.20
N ILE A 213 -3.05 -0.13 -16.19
CA ILE A 213 -2.09 0.99 -16.17
C ILE A 213 -1.18 1.06 -17.41
N PHE A 214 -0.75 -0.08 -17.95
CA PHE A 214 0.02 -0.22 -19.19
C PHE A 214 -0.72 -1.03 -20.26
N GLU A 215 -2.06 -1.10 -20.18
CA GLU A 215 -2.86 -1.79 -21.19
C GLU A 215 -2.49 -1.31 -22.60
N ARG A 216 -2.28 -2.24 -23.52
CA ARG A 216 -1.92 -2.02 -24.93
C ARG A 216 -0.70 -1.13 -25.15
N CYS A 217 0.25 -1.11 -24.22
CA CYS A 217 1.62 -0.63 -24.46
C CYS A 217 2.39 -1.63 -25.34
N VAL A 218 2.00 -1.78 -26.61
CA VAL A 218 2.45 -2.87 -27.49
C VAL A 218 3.95 -2.89 -27.75
N SER A 219 4.65 -1.75 -27.60
CA SER A 219 6.10 -1.63 -27.76
C SER A 219 6.90 -1.74 -26.46
N LEU A 220 6.24 -1.95 -25.31
CA LEU A 220 6.90 -2.03 -24.01
C LEU A 220 7.76 -3.29 -23.95
N THR A 221 9.07 -3.12 -23.87
CA THR A 221 10.04 -4.25 -23.89
C THR A 221 10.52 -4.66 -22.51
N SER A 222 10.55 -3.69 -21.58
CA SER A 222 10.99 -3.87 -20.20
C SER A 222 10.28 -2.88 -19.30
N ILE A 223 9.99 -3.32 -18.07
CA ILE A 223 9.47 -2.51 -16.98
C ILE A 223 10.12 -2.99 -15.67
N THR A 224 10.39 -2.06 -14.77
CA THR A 224 10.83 -2.37 -13.41
C THR A 224 9.70 -2.05 -12.44
N ILE A 225 9.22 -3.06 -11.72
CA ILE A 225 8.24 -2.91 -10.65
C ILE A 225 9.02 -2.77 -9.32
N PRO A 226 8.75 -1.74 -8.50
CA PRO A 226 9.42 -1.53 -7.22
C PRO A 226 9.11 -2.60 -6.18
N ASP A 227 10.06 -2.85 -5.27
CA ASP A 227 9.95 -3.85 -4.19
C ASP A 227 8.79 -3.57 -3.22
N GLY A 228 8.34 -2.32 -3.13
CA GLY A 228 7.23 -1.90 -2.27
C GLY A 228 5.83 -2.23 -2.81
N VAL A 229 5.72 -2.76 -4.03
CA VAL A 229 4.44 -3.10 -4.65
C VAL A 229 3.86 -4.37 -4.04
N THR A 230 2.61 -4.31 -3.59
CA THR A 230 1.91 -5.46 -2.97
C THR A 230 0.85 -6.12 -3.87
N SER A 231 0.37 -5.42 -4.90
CA SER A 231 -0.61 -5.96 -5.86
C SER A 231 -0.33 -5.52 -7.30
N ILE A 232 -0.68 -6.39 -8.24
CA ILE A 232 -0.76 -6.09 -9.67
C ILE A 232 -2.21 -6.35 -10.08
N ASP A 233 -2.96 -5.27 -10.30
CA ASP A 233 -4.40 -5.32 -10.53
C ASP A 233 -4.73 -5.67 -11.98
N SER A 234 -6.02 -5.89 -12.26
CA SER A 234 -6.48 -6.46 -13.53
C SER A 234 -5.98 -5.68 -14.76
N GLY A 235 -5.66 -6.40 -15.84
CA GLY A 235 -5.28 -5.82 -17.12
C GLY A 235 -4.01 -4.96 -17.14
N ALA A 236 -3.24 -4.88 -16.04
CA ALA A 236 -2.10 -3.96 -15.90
C ALA A 236 -1.11 -3.99 -17.08
N PHE A 237 -0.86 -5.17 -17.66
CA PHE A 237 0.01 -5.37 -18.83
C PHE A 237 -0.73 -6.03 -20.01
N PHE A 238 -2.06 -5.93 -20.04
CA PHE A 238 -2.88 -6.48 -21.12
C PHE A 238 -2.35 -6.00 -22.47
N GLY A 239 -2.12 -6.91 -23.42
CA GLY A 239 -1.67 -6.57 -24.76
C GLY A 239 -0.27 -5.94 -24.84
N CYS A 240 0.59 -6.09 -23.84
CA CYS A 240 2.00 -5.71 -23.91
C CYS A 240 2.80 -6.68 -24.80
N MET A 241 2.51 -6.64 -26.11
CA MET A 241 2.97 -7.64 -27.08
C MET A 241 4.49 -7.75 -27.23
N SER A 242 5.26 -6.71 -26.89
CA SER A 242 6.74 -6.73 -26.98
C SER A 242 7.45 -7.11 -25.68
N LEU A 243 6.71 -7.32 -24.59
CA LEU A 243 7.29 -7.65 -23.29
C LEU A 243 7.87 -9.07 -23.33
N THR A 244 9.16 -9.22 -23.02
CA THR A 244 9.88 -10.50 -23.13
C THR A 244 10.11 -11.20 -21.80
N SER A 245 10.24 -10.42 -20.73
CA SER A 245 10.39 -10.85 -19.35
C SER A 245 9.91 -9.72 -18.44
N ILE A 246 9.46 -10.09 -17.25
CA ILE A 246 9.08 -9.16 -16.19
C ILE A 246 9.39 -9.81 -14.85
N THR A 247 9.90 -9.03 -13.90
CA THR A 247 10.13 -9.47 -12.52
C THR A 247 8.96 -8.99 -11.67
N ILE A 248 8.26 -9.93 -11.06
CA ILE A 248 7.25 -9.64 -10.05
C ILE A 248 7.98 -9.52 -8.69
N PRO A 249 7.80 -8.43 -7.93
CA PRO A 249 8.44 -8.28 -6.62
C PRO A 249 7.93 -9.29 -5.58
N ASP A 250 8.79 -9.65 -4.62
CA ASP A 250 8.49 -10.63 -3.56
C ASP A 250 7.32 -10.20 -2.64
N GLY A 251 7.02 -8.90 -2.57
CA GLY A 251 5.91 -8.34 -1.79
C GLY A 251 4.53 -8.56 -2.42
N VAL A 252 4.45 -9.00 -3.68
CA VAL A 252 3.17 -9.16 -4.40
C VAL A 252 2.41 -10.37 -3.88
N THR A 253 1.18 -10.15 -3.42
CA THR A 253 0.33 -11.23 -2.89
C THR A 253 -0.69 -11.77 -3.89
N SER A 254 -0.97 -11.04 -4.97
CA SER A 254 -1.99 -11.38 -5.96
C SER A 254 -1.64 -10.83 -7.35
N ILE A 255 -1.86 -11.67 -8.37
CA ILE A 255 -1.88 -11.27 -9.78
C ILE A 255 -3.35 -11.22 -10.22
N GLY A 256 -3.84 -10.05 -10.63
CA GLY A 256 -5.23 -9.83 -11.04
C GLY A 256 -5.63 -10.51 -12.36
N ASP A 257 -6.86 -10.25 -12.78
CA ASP A 257 -7.41 -10.83 -14.01
C ASP A 257 -6.76 -10.22 -15.25
N ALA A 258 -6.52 -11.02 -16.28
CA ALA A 258 -6.00 -10.57 -17.58
C ALA A 258 -4.68 -9.76 -17.54
N VAL A 259 -3.91 -9.80 -16.44
CA VAL A 259 -2.71 -8.96 -16.23
C VAL A 259 -1.74 -9.02 -17.41
N PHE A 260 -1.42 -10.21 -17.90
CA PHE A 260 -0.52 -10.46 -19.03
C PHE A 260 -1.25 -11.00 -20.27
N TRP A 261 -2.58 -10.85 -20.36
CA TRP A 261 -3.32 -11.35 -21.53
C TRP A 261 -2.71 -10.76 -22.82
N GLY A 262 -2.25 -11.61 -23.73
CA GLY A 262 -1.76 -11.21 -25.04
C GLY A 262 -0.32 -10.70 -25.02
N CYS A 263 0.43 -10.97 -23.95
CA CYS A 263 1.88 -10.80 -23.91
C CYS A 263 2.57 -11.91 -24.74
N VAL A 264 2.33 -11.91 -26.05
CA VAL A 264 2.73 -12.98 -26.99
C VAL A 264 4.25 -13.23 -27.06
N ASN A 265 5.07 -12.28 -26.60
CA ASN A 265 6.54 -12.42 -26.57
C ASN A 265 7.11 -12.76 -25.18
N LEU A 266 6.27 -12.91 -24.15
CA LEU A 266 6.71 -13.24 -22.80
C LEU A 266 7.26 -14.67 -22.81
N THR A 267 8.55 -14.82 -22.50
CA THR A 267 9.26 -16.12 -22.58
C THR A 267 9.43 -16.79 -21.23
N SER A 268 9.50 -16.00 -20.16
CA SER A 268 9.66 -16.50 -18.80
C SER A 268 9.04 -15.49 -17.83
N ILE A 269 8.49 -16.02 -16.76
CA ILE A 269 8.04 -15.24 -15.62
C ILE A 269 8.28 -16.03 -14.33
N THR A 270 8.74 -15.35 -13.30
CA THR A 270 8.88 -15.91 -11.96
C THR A 270 7.70 -15.44 -11.13
N ILE A 271 6.93 -16.40 -10.59
CA ILE A 271 5.84 -16.14 -9.64
C ILE A 271 6.45 -16.22 -8.23
N PRO A 272 6.49 -15.13 -7.45
CA PRO A 272 7.09 -15.14 -6.12
C PRO A 272 6.31 -15.98 -5.10
N ASP A 273 7.00 -16.47 -4.07
CA ASP A 273 6.42 -17.30 -3.00
C ASP A 273 5.36 -16.57 -2.15
N GLY A 274 5.27 -15.24 -2.24
CA GLY A 274 4.22 -14.45 -1.60
C GLY A 274 2.86 -14.49 -2.31
N VAL A 275 2.83 -14.91 -3.59
CA VAL A 275 1.59 -14.90 -4.39
C VAL A 275 0.64 -15.98 -3.91
N THR A 276 -0.60 -15.58 -3.64
CA THR A 276 -1.68 -16.46 -3.14
C THR A 276 -2.76 -16.74 -4.18
N SER A 277 -2.90 -15.86 -5.19
CA SER A 277 -3.91 -15.97 -6.25
C SER A 277 -3.39 -15.48 -7.61
N ILE A 278 -3.78 -16.19 -8.67
CA ILE A 278 -3.60 -15.82 -10.07
C ILE A 278 -4.99 -15.67 -10.70
N GLY A 279 -5.30 -14.50 -11.26
CA GLY A 279 -6.63 -14.17 -11.78
C GLY A 279 -7.05 -14.90 -13.06
N GLU A 280 -8.32 -14.71 -13.44
CA GLU A 280 -8.91 -15.22 -14.68
C GLU A 280 -8.16 -14.68 -15.89
N THR A 281 -7.83 -15.53 -16.87
CA THR A 281 -7.09 -15.16 -18.10
C THR A 281 -5.76 -14.44 -17.89
N ALA A 282 -5.15 -14.50 -16.69
CA ALA A 282 -3.98 -13.71 -16.31
C ALA A 282 -2.79 -13.82 -17.30
N PHE A 283 -2.57 -14.98 -17.90
CA PHE A 283 -1.53 -15.28 -18.90
C PHE A 283 -2.12 -15.76 -20.24
N PHE A 284 -3.40 -15.46 -20.51
CA PHE A 284 -4.06 -15.91 -21.73
C PHE A 284 -3.28 -15.46 -22.98
N ALA A 285 -3.07 -16.37 -23.92
CA ALA A 285 -2.33 -16.11 -25.17
C ALA A 285 -0.89 -15.60 -24.95
N CYS A 286 -0.22 -16.02 -23.88
CA CYS A 286 1.25 -15.92 -23.75
C CYS A 286 1.93 -17.01 -24.57
N GLU A 287 1.84 -16.91 -25.90
CA GLU A 287 2.22 -17.97 -26.86
C GLU A 287 3.67 -18.47 -26.74
N LYS A 288 4.59 -17.62 -26.23
CA LYS A 288 6.01 -17.97 -26.04
C LYS A 288 6.38 -18.39 -24.62
N LEU A 289 5.42 -18.43 -23.69
CA LEU A 289 5.67 -18.87 -22.33
C LEU A 289 5.71 -20.41 -22.32
N THR A 290 6.91 -20.98 -22.27
CA THR A 290 7.13 -22.42 -22.34
C THR A 290 7.16 -23.10 -20.97
N ASP A 291 7.50 -22.35 -19.93
CA ASP A 291 7.53 -22.86 -18.58
C ASP A 291 7.16 -21.78 -17.57
N VAL A 292 6.53 -22.22 -16.48
CA VAL A 292 6.24 -21.39 -15.33
C VAL A 292 6.37 -22.23 -14.07
N THR A 293 7.03 -21.68 -13.05
CA THR A 293 7.03 -22.27 -11.71
C THR A 293 5.95 -21.58 -10.88
N ILE A 294 5.00 -22.36 -10.37
CA ILE A 294 3.93 -21.87 -9.51
C ILE A 294 4.20 -22.36 -8.08
N PRO A 295 4.41 -21.45 -7.11
CA PRO A 295 4.72 -21.82 -5.73
C PRO A 295 3.52 -22.42 -5.00
N SER A 296 3.78 -23.15 -3.91
CA SER A 296 2.73 -23.80 -3.09
C SER A 296 1.84 -22.80 -2.35
N SER A 297 2.26 -21.55 -2.24
CA SER A 297 1.48 -20.45 -1.67
C SER A 297 0.24 -20.10 -2.50
N VAL A 298 0.24 -20.42 -3.81
CA VAL A 298 -0.89 -20.17 -4.69
C VAL A 298 -2.02 -21.13 -4.34
N THR A 299 -3.11 -20.56 -3.84
CA THR A 299 -4.32 -21.30 -3.42
C THR A 299 -5.46 -21.23 -4.43
N SER A 300 -5.36 -20.31 -5.41
CA SER A 300 -6.36 -20.13 -6.46
C SER A 300 -5.71 -19.70 -7.78
N ILE A 301 -6.13 -20.34 -8.87
CA ILE A 301 -5.77 -20.00 -10.25
C ILE A 301 -7.09 -19.86 -11.02
N GLY A 302 -7.33 -18.71 -11.63
CA GLY A 302 -8.56 -18.37 -12.34
C GLY A 302 -8.77 -19.17 -13.64
N GLU A 303 -10.01 -19.15 -14.14
CA GLU A 303 -10.38 -19.80 -15.39
C GLU A 303 -9.52 -19.28 -16.55
N ASP A 304 -9.08 -20.19 -17.43
CA ASP A 304 -8.27 -19.86 -18.61
C ASP A 304 -6.98 -19.05 -18.33
N ALA A 305 -6.50 -19.01 -17.07
CA ALA A 305 -5.31 -18.26 -16.69
C ALA A 305 -4.11 -18.50 -17.60
N PHE A 306 -3.89 -19.72 -18.07
CA PHE A 306 -2.81 -20.08 -18.99
C PHE A 306 -3.31 -20.62 -20.34
N ALA A 307 -4.57 -20.34 -20.72
CA ALA A 307 -5.11 -20.79 -22.00
C ALA A 307 -4.34 -20.15 -23.18
N ASN A 308 -4.21 -20.89 -24.27
CA ASN A 308 -3.42 -20.51 -25.46
C ASN A 308 -1.92 -20.24 -25.18
N CYS A 309 -1.35 -20.89 -24.16
CA CYS A 309 0.11 -21.06 -24.03
C CYS A 309 0.49 -22.42 -24.65
N GLU A 310 0.78 -22.45 -25.95
CA GLU A 310 0.79 -23.69 -26.77
C GLU A 310 1.75 -24.79 -26.29
N ASP A 311 2.90 -24.43 -25.71
CA ASP A 311 3.97 -25.35 -25.28
C ASP A 311 4.27 -25.26 -23.78
N LEU A 312 3.31 -24.79 -22.97
CA LEU A 312 3.53 -24.54 -21.54
C LEU A 312 3.71 -25.83 -20.73
N THR A 313 4.75 -25.87 -19.90
CA THR A 313 4.89 -26.81 -18.79
C THR A 313 4.79 -26.08 -17.45
N ILE A 314 3.88 -26.52 -16.58
CA ILE A 314 3.76 -26.00 -15.22
C ILE A 314 4.67 -26.83 -14.30
N TYR A 315 5.57 -26.16 -13.59
CA TYR A 315 6.37 -26.72 -12.51
C TYR A 315 5.74 -26.32 -11.17
N GLY A 316 5.58 -27.27 -10.27
CA GLY A 316 5.02 -27.01 -8.95
C GLY A 316 5.17 -28.21 -8.02
N TYR A 317 4.67 -28.08 -6.79
CA TYR A 317 4.69 -29.17 -5.82
C TYR A 317 3.44 -30.06 -5.95
N ALA A 318 3.56 -31.33 -5.56
CA ALA A 318 2.42 -32.24 -5.51
C ALA A 318 1.34 -31.75 -4.51
N ASP A 319 0.10 -32.11 -4.77
CA ASP A 319 -1.10 -31.80 -3.98
C ASP A 319 -1.36 -30.28 -3.83
N THR A 320 -0.90 -29.48 -4.80
CA THR A 320 -1.12 -28.01 -4.83
C THR A 320 -2.18 -27.59 -5.84
N CYS A 321 -2.64 -26.34 -5.71
CA CYS A 321 -3.52 -25.70 -6.71
C CYS A 321 -2.94 -25.76 -8.12
N ALA A 322 -1.62 -25.58 -8.26
CA ALA A 322 -0.91 -25.68 -9.54
C ALA A 322 -1.07 -27.05 -10.20
N GLU A 323 -0.91 -28.14 -9.43
CA GLU A 323 -1.08 -29.50 -9.95
C GLU A 323 -2.53 -29.75 -10.39
N THR A 324 -3.51 -29.33 -9.57
CA THR A 324 -4.94 -29.46 -9.91
C THR A 324 -5.28 -28.70 -11.18
N TYR A 325 -4.87 -27.43 -11.27
CA TYR A 325 -5.13 -26.58 -12.42
C TYR A 325 -4.52 -27.16 -13.71
N ALA A 326 -3.28 -27.63 -13.66
CA ALA A 326 -2.61 -28.23 -14.80
C ALA A 326 -3.36 -29.48 -15.30
N LYS A 327 -3.81 -30.34 -14.39
CA LYS A 327 -4.60 -31.55 -14.72
C LYS A 327 -5.94 -31.20 -15.36
N GLU A 328 -6.66 -30.22 -14.82
CA GLU A 328 -7.99 -29.82 -15.31
C GLU A 328 -7.92 -29.20 -16.72
N ASN A 329 -6.83 -28.47 -17.01
CA ASN A 329 -6.62 -27.78 -18.28
C ASN A 329 -5.78 -28.58 -19.30
N ASN A 330 -5.43 -29.83 -19.00
CA ASN A 330 -4.56 -30.68 -19.83
C ASN A 330 -3.19 -30.05 -20.14
N ILE A 331 -2.62 -29.30 -19.19
CA ILE A 331 -1.29 -28.71 -19.29
C ILE A 331 -0.28 -29.69 -18.69
N PRO A 332 0.87 -29.96 -19.35
CA PRO A 332 1.96 -30.72 -18.76
C PRO A 332 2.36 -30.19 -17.38
N PHE A 333 2.36 -31.08 -16.38
CA PHE A 333 2.80 -30.77 -15.03
C PHE A 333 4.03 -31.58 -14.67
N GLU A 334 5.11 -30.89 -14.35
CA GLU A 334 6.32 -31.48 -13.81
C GLU A 334 6.35 -31.22 -12.31
N CYS A 335 6.11 -32.27 -11.54
CA CYS A 335 6.25 -32.20 -10.10
C CYS A 335 7.72 -31.88 -9.80
N LEU A 336 7.95 -30.77 -9.13
CA LEU A 336 9.21 -30.48 -8.47
C LEU A 336 9.35 -31.55 -7.38
N SER A 337 9.93 -32.70 -7.78
CA SER A 337 10.17 -33.80 -6.87
C SER A 337 10.97 -33.22 -5.73
N ALA A 338 10.42 -33.26 -4.53
CA ALA A 338 11.17 -32.93 -3.35
C ALA A 338 12.46 -33.76 -3.42
N ALA A 339 13.60 -33.10 -3.65
CA ALA A 339 14.79 -33.51 -2.94
C ALA A 339 14.31 -33.78 -1.51
N PRO A 340 14.61 -34.94 -0.90
CA PRO A 340 14.01 -35.33 0.37
C PRO A 340 13.95 -34.11 1.25
N SER A 341 12.72 -33.62 1.52
CA SER A 341 12.56 -32.32 2.16
C SER A 341 13.44 -32.40 3.39
N PRO A 342 14.39 -31.46 3.56
CA PRO A 342 15.24 -31.52 4.74
C PRO A 342 14.33 -31.48 5.98
N CYS A 343 13.16 -30.86 5.89
CA CYS A 343 12.10 -30.89 6.88
C CYS A 343 11.31 -32.21 6.88
N THR A 344 11.59 -33.07 7.85
CA THR A 344 10.72 -34.18 8.27
C THR A 344 9.55 -33.61 9.07
N ILE A 345 8.33 -33.84 8.59
CA ILE A 345 7.09 -33.33 9.18
C ILE A 345 6.21 -34.51 9.60
N GLU A 346 5.73 -34.50 10.85
CA GLU A 346 4.74 -35.44 11.38
C GLU A 346 3.44 -34.68 11.68
N GLY A 347 2.40 -34.92 10.88
CA GLY A 347 1.17 -34.13 10.94
C GLY A 347 1.45 -32.68 10.51
N THR A 348 1.32 -31.73 11.43
CA THR A 348 1.64 -30.30 11.21
C THR A 348 2.90 -29.86 11.95
N VAL A 349 3.66 -30.79 12.53
CA VAL A 349 4.85 -30.50 13.33
C VAL A 349 6.10 -30.81 12.51
N LEU A 350 6.97 -29.83 12.32
CA LEU A 350 8.31 -30.07 11.77
C LEU A 350 9.16 -30.69 12.88
N VAL A 351 9.35 -32.01 12.82
CA VAL A 351 10.05 -32.77 13.85
C VAL A 351 11.56 -32.77 13.66
N LYS A 352 12.05 -32.62 12.43
CA LYS A 352 13.49 -32.62 12.16
C LYS A 352 13.85 -31.96 10.85
N TYR A 353 14.91 -31.16 10.84
CA TYR A 353 15.58 -30.66 9.66
C TYR A 353 16.88 -31.45 9.42
N THR A 354 17.00 -32.08 8.25
CA THR A 354 18.15 -32.86 7.80
C THR A 354 18.77 -32.15 6.59
N PRO A 355 19.87 -31.41 6.76
CA PRO A 355 20.45 -30.62 5.68
C PRO A 355 20.87 -31.48 4.47
N ALA A 356 20.52 -31.03 3.27
CA ALA A 356 20.99 -31.63 2.02
C ALA A 356 22.50 -31.36 1.81
N PRO A 357 23.21 -32.13 0.95
CA PRO A 357 24.65 -31.95 0.69
C PRO A 357 25.02 -30.54 0.20
N ASP A 358 24.10 -29.90 -0.53
CA ASP A 358 24.24 -28.55 -1.10
C ASP A 358 23.27 -27.58 -0.42
N VAL A 359 23.46 -27.34 0.89
CA VAL A 359 22.54 -26.53 1.72
C VAL A 359 22.33 -25.13 1.10
N PRO A 360 21.09 -24.76 0.70
CA PRO A 360 20.79 -23.41 0.27
C PRO A 360 21.04 -22.41 1.42
N ALA A 361 21.41 -21.18 1.09
CA ALA A 361 21.65 -20.14 2.10
C ALA A 361 20.39 -19.83 2.93
N GLU A 362 19.22 -20.07 2.36
CA GLU A 362 17.92 -19.85 2.97
C GLU A 362 17.11 -21.16 3.01
N VAL A 363 16.44 -21.38 4.13
CA VAL A 363 15.54 -22.51 4.35
C VAL A 363 14.13 -21.99 4.52
N ILE A 364 13.26 -22.36 3.59
CA ILE A 364 11.82 -22.05 3.67
C ILE A 364 11.13 -23.26 4.32
N ILE A 365 10.49 -23.03 5.47
CA ILE A 365 9.70 -24.06 6.14
C ILE A 365 8.34 -24.14 5.41
N PRO A 366 7.88 -25.35 5.01
CA PRO A 366 6.64 -25.49 4.24
C PRO A 366 5.41 -24.90 4.93
N GLU A 367 4.53 -24.28 4.14
CA GLU A 367 3.22 -23.82 4.60
C GLU A 367 2.37 -24.99 5.12
N GLY A 368 1.55 -24.72 6.16
CA GLY A 368 0.79 -25.73 6.89
C GLY A 368 1.52 -26.31 8.13
N VAL A 369 2.83 -26.06 8.29
CA VAL A 369 3.52 -26.34 9.55
C VAL A 369 3.02 -25.36 10.62
N THR A 370 2.46 -25.91 11.71
CA THR A 370 1.93 -25.13 12.84
C THR A 370 2.90 -25.05 14.00
N GLU A 371 3.89 -25.95 14.04
CA GLU A 371 4.86 -26.05 15.11
C GLU A 371 6.22 -26.49 14.56
N ILE A 372 7.29 -25.80 14.97
CA ILE A 372 8.66 -26.31 14.87
C ILE A 372 8.89 -27.10 16.15
N GLY A 373 8.99 -28.43 16.03
CA GLY A 373 9.11 -29.32 17.18
C GLY A 373 10.44 -29.17 17.92
N ASP A 374 10.52 -29.86 19.05
CA ASP A 374 11.72 -29.89 19.89
C ASP A 374 12.95 -30.37 19.10
N GLU A 375 14.07 -29.67 19.28
CA GLU A 375 15.36 -29.97 18.63
C GLU A 375 15.34 -30.00 17.09
N ALA A 376 14.28 -29.53 16.44
CA ALA A 376 14.06 -29.73 15.01
C ALA A 376 15.21 -29.24 14.11
N PHE A 377 15.82 -28.10 14.42
CA PHE A 377 16.97 -27.53 13.73
C PHE A 377 18.27 -27.61 14.55
N LYS A 378 18.29 -28.34 15.67
CA LYS A 378 19.43 -28.36 16.58
C LYS A 378 20.74 -28.75 15.88
N GLU A 379 21.79 -27.99 16.14
CA GLU A 379 23.16 -28.17 15.60
C GLU A 379 23.23 -28.11 14.06
N THR A 380 22.27 -27.48 13.40
CA THR A 380 22.26 -27.35 11.94
C THR A 380 23.09 -26.16 11.46
N ALA A 381 23.52 -26.22 10.20
CA ALA A 381 24.33 -25.19 9.55
C ALA A 381 23.49 -24.14 8.78
N VAL A 382 22.19 -24.05 9.07
CA VAL A 382 21.26 -23.10 8.42
C VAL A 382 21.73 -21.66 8.61
N GLN A 383 21.57 -20.83 7.58
CA GLN A 383 21.96 -19.42 7.61
C GLN A 383 20.76 -18.50 7.69
N GLU A 384 19.72 -18.76 6.93
CA GLU A 384 18.47 -18.00 6.97
C GLU A 384 17.28 -18.96 7.02
N VAL A 385 16.26 -18.62 7.79
CA VAL A 385 15.04 -19.42 7.95
C VAL A 385 13.82 -18.55 7.78
N VAL A 386 12.94 -18.92 6.87
CA VAL A 386 11.63 -18.29 6.67
C VAL A 386 10.57 -19.23 7.22
N CYS A 387 9.88 -18.79 8.27
CA CYS A 387 8.80 -19.55 8.89
C CYS A 387 7.46 -19.29 8.18
N PRO A 388 6.59 -20.30 8.04
CA PRO A 388 5.30 -20.15 7.37
C PRO A 388 4.34 -19.32 8.20
N SER A 389 3.38 -18.68 7.54
CA SER A 389 2.31 -17.90 8.18
C SER A 389 1.48 -18.71 9.18
N THR A 390 1.38 -20.03 8.99
CA THR A 390 0.66 -20.96 9.86
C THR A 390 1.40 -21.34 11.15
N LEU A 391 2.64 -20.89 11.38
CA LEU A 391 3.42 -21.28 12.55
C LEU A 391 2.95 -20.55 13.81
N HIS A 392 2.61 -21.31 14.86
CA HIS A 392 2.14 -20.79 16.14
C HIS A 392 3.13 -21.04 17.29
N THR A 393 3.98 -22.07 17.17
CA THR A 393 4.85 -22.55 18.26
C THR A 393 6.26 -22.90 17.79
N ILE A 394 7.27 -22.48 18.56
CA ILE A 394 8.66 -22.95 18.43
C ILE A 394 9.02 -23.75 19.69
N GLY A 395 9.37 -25.02 19.50
CA GLY A 395 9.65 -26.03 20.52
C GLY A 395 10.98 -25.85 21.24
N GLU A 396 11.19 -26.68 22.26
CA GLU A 396 12.36 -26.63 23.12
C GLU A 396 13.63 -26.94 22.32
N ASN A 397 14.68 -26.14 22.50
CA ASN A 397 15.95 -26.32 21.79
C ASN A 397 15.83 -26.34 20.24
N ALA A 398 14.73 -25.82 19.66
CA ALA A 398 14.45 -25.94 18.24
C ALA A 398 15.63 -25.52 17.35
N PHE A 399 16.29 -24.39 17.64
CA PHE A 399 17.47 -23.87 16.91
C PHE A 399 18.75 -23.89 17.77
N ASN A 400 18.81 -24.76 18.78
CA ASN A 400 19.96 -24.85 19.68
C ASN A 400 21.25 -25.17 18.91
N HIS A 401 22.33 -24.42 19.11
CA HIS A 401 23.59 -24.51 18.37
C HIS A 401 23.49 -24.34 16.84
N CYS A 402 22.48 -23.64 16.33
CA CYS A 402 22.47 -23.15 14.93
C CYS A 402 23.47 -22.01 14.72
N ALA A 403 24.77 -22.31 14.82
CA ALA A 403 25.83 -21.31 14.91
C ALA A 403 25.96 -20.41 13.66
N LYS A 404 25.43 -20.84 12.52
CA LYS A 404 25.46 -20.09 11.25
C LYS A 404 24.19 -19.28 10.98
N LEU A 405 23.14 -19.44 11.79
CA LEU A 405 21.88 -18.72 11.59
C LEU A 405 22.11 -17.23 11.79
N LYS A 406 21.90 -16.44 10.73
CA LYS A 406 22.08 -14.98 10.69
C LYS A 406 20.75 -14.24 10.82
N LYS A 407 19.69 -14.81 10.26
CA LYS A 407 18.36 -14.23 10.15
C LYS A 407 17.29 -15.32 10.27
N ILE A 408 16.21 -15.01 10.97
CA ILE A 408 14.99 -15.81 10.99
C ILE A 408 13.78 -14.87 10.90
N THR A 409 12.89 -15.15 9.96
CA THR A 409 11.65 -14.40 9.76
C THR A 409 10.52 -15.11 10.50
N LEU A 410 10.04 -14.50 11.59
CA LEU A 410 8.94 -15.04 12.41
C LEU A 410 7.59 -14.47 11.95
N PRO A 411 6.52 -15.28 11.83
CA PRO A 411 5.23 -14.82 11.34
C PRO A 411 4.43 -14.11 12.44
N ALA A 412 3.53 -13.22 12.03
CA ALA A 412 2.66 -12.47 12.95
C ALA A 412 1.81 -13.38 13.86
N GLY A 413 1.47 -14.58 13.39
CA GLY A 413 0.66 -15.57 14.11
C GLY A 413 1.38 -16.34 15.22
N LEU A 414 2.70 -16.17 15.37
CA LEU A 414 3.49 -16.88 16.38
C LEU A 414 3.10 -16.43 17.80
N ARG A 415 2.82 -17.41 18.67
CA ARG A 415 2.35 -17.17 20.04
C ARG A 415 3.31 -17.68 21.10
N GLU A 416 3.94 -18.83 20.84
CA GLU A 416 4.72 -19.54 21.84
C GLU A 416 6.17 -19.78 21.38
N LEU A 417 7.10 -19.36 22.23
CA LEU A 417 8.50 -19.77 22.22
C LEU A 417 8.72 -20.68 23.42
N SER A 418 9.50 -21.74 23.25
CA SER A 418 9.89 -22.65 24.33
C SER A 418 11.31 -22.38 24.86
N TYR A 419 11.65 -23.01 25.99
CA TYR A 419 12.95 -22.86 26.61
C TYR A 419 14.08 -23.22 25.64
N ASN A 420 15.19 -22.49 25.75
CA ASN A 420 16.40 -22.75 24.96
C ASN A 420 16.25 -22.65 23.42
N ALA A 421 15.17 -22.04 22.88
CA ALA A 421 14.84 -22.10 21.46
C ALA A 421 15.99 -21.68 20.51
N PHE A 422 16.76 -20.63 20.85
CA PHE A 422 17.85 -20.08 20.02
C PHE A 422 19.21 -20.06 20.73
N VAL A 423 19.44 -20.97 21.68
CA VAL A 423 20.71 -21.02 22.44
C VAL A 423 21.88 -21.27 21.49
N PHE A 424 22.97 -20.52 21.63
CA PHE A 424 24.17 -20.60 20.78
C PHE A 424 23.93 -20.31 19.28
N CYS A 425 22.92 -19.52 18.92
CA CYS A 425 22.80 -18.90 17.59
C CYS A 425 23.80 -17.73 17.45
N ILE A 426 25.10 -18.04 17.46
CA ILE A 426 26.17 -17.03 17.60
C ILE A 426 26.27 -16.04 16.45
N SER A 427 25.70 -16.35 15.28
CA SER A 427 25.69 -15.48 14.08
C SER A 427 24.42 -14.65 13.94
N LEU A 428 23.40 -14.86 14.78
CA LEU A 428 22.11 -14.18 14.67
C LEU A 428 22.31 -12.70 15.01
N THR A 429 22.00 -11.80 14.08
CA THR A 429 22.31 -10.37 14.24
C THR A 429 21.12 -9.52 14.66
N GLU A 430 19.93 -9.92 14.23
CA GLU A 430 18.67 -9.25 14.53
C GLU A 430 17.54 -10.29 14.62
N ILE A 431 16.57 -10.01 15.48
CA ILE A 431 15.31 -10.74 15.54
C ILE A 431 14.21 -9.79 16.01
N ALA A 432 13.08 -9.80 15.31
CA ALA A 432 11.87 -9.10 15.72
C ALA A 432 10.86 -10.14 16.23
N LEU A 433 10.45 -10.02 17.48
CA LEU A 433 9.43 -10.91 18.04
C LEU A 433 8.03 -10.41 17.63
N PRO A 434 7.16 -11.28 17.11
CA PRO A 434 5.79 -10.92 16.74
C PRO A 434 4.94 -10.47 17.94
N GLU A 435 3.98 -9.55 17.70
CA GLU A 435 3.07 -9.01 18.74
C GLU A 435 2.27 -10.10 19.50
N GLY A 436 2.07 -11.27 18.90
CA GLY A 436 1.38 -12.40 19.52
C GLY A 436 2.19 -13.13 20.60
N VAL A 437 3.50 -12.88 20.74
CA VAL A 437 4.36 -13.56 21.72
C VAL A 437 4.15 -12.99 23.12
N GLU A 438 3.68 -13.82 24.06
CA GLU A 438 3.35 -13.37 25.42
C GLU A 438 4.52 -13.43 26.41
N ARG A 439 5.54 -14.27 26.14
CA ARG A 439 6.66 -14.51 27.05
C ARG A 439 7.95 -14.84 26.29
N ILE A 440 9.09 -14.40 26.83
CA ILE A 440 10.42 -14.81 26.39
C ILE A 440 10.96 -15.84 27.41
N PRO A 441 11.11 -17.12 27.05
CA PRO A 441 11.45 -18.18 28.00
C PRO A 441 12.87 -18.10 28.58
N ILE A 442 13.12 -18.96 29.58
CA ILE A 442 14.46 -19.20 30.14
C ILE A 442 15.42 -19.58 29.00
N HIS A 443 16.60 -18.95 28.99
CA HIS A 443 17.69 -19.18 28.03
C HIS A 443 17.34 -18.98 26.55
N CYS A 444 16.20 -18.39 26.19
CA CYS A 444 15.73 -18.36 24.80
C CYS A 444 16.81 -17.94 23.77
N PHE A 445 17.60 -16.91 24.08
CA PHE A 445 18.71 -16.37 23.26
C PHE A 445 20.08 -16.46 23.96
N PHE A 446 20.28 -17.45 24.81
CA PHE A 446 21.54 -17.63 25.55
C PHE A 446 22.74 -17.77 24.60
N ASN A 447 23.82 -17.02 24.82
CA ASN A 447 25.04 -17.00 24.00
C ASN A 447 24.82 -16.58 22.52
N CYS A 448 23.81 -15.78 22.19
CA CYS A 448 23.69 -15.15 20.87
C CYS A 448 24.64 -13.95 20.73
N PHE A 449 25.95 -14.20 20.60
CA PHE A 449 27.00 -13.18 20.67
C PHE A 449 26.86 -12.03 19.66
N SER A 450 26.31 -12.30 18.47
CA SER A 450 26.18 -11.31 17.39
C SER A 450 24.88 -10.52 17.41
N LEU A 451 23.95 -10.81 18.33
CA LEU A 451 22.64 -10.16 18.37
C LEU A 451 22.80 -8.69 18.76
N LYS A 452 22.53 -7.78 17.83
CA LYS A 452 22.74 -6.32 17.99
C LYS A 452 21.51 -5.58 18.47
N ARG A 453 20.35 -6.00 17.96
CA ARG A 453 19.04 -5.40 18.20
C ARG A 453 18.01 -6.50 18.40
N ILE A 454 17.16 -6.32 19.39
CA ILE A 454 15.92 -7.08 19.55
C ILE A 454 14.77 -6.12 19.82
N VAL A 455 13.65 -6.36 19.15
CA VAL A 455 12.39 -5.66 19.41
C VAL A 455 11.51 -6.57 20.26
N ILE A 456 11.23 -6.14 21.50
CA ILE A 456 10.34 -6.85 22.43
C ILE A 456 8.95 -6.18 22.32
N PRO A 457 7.91 -6.91 21.86
CA PRO A 457 6.59 -6.33 21.60
C PRO A 457 5.82 -6.04 22.88
N GLU A 458 4.83 -5.14 22.81
CA GLU A 458 4.00 -4.75 23.96
C GLU A 458 3.18 -5.89 24.54
N GLY A 459 3.02 -7.02 23.84
CA GLY A 459 2.39 -8.24 24.37
C GLY A 459 3.21 -8.98 25.44
N VAL A 460 4.53 -8.79 25.52
CA VAL A 460 5.41 -9.62 26.37
C VAL A 460 5.30 -9.25 27.85
N THR A 461 4.86 -10.21 28.67
CA THR A 461 4.68 -10.01 30.12
C THR A 461 5.83 -10.56 30.98
N GLU A 462 6.62 -11.49 30.46
CA GLU A 462 7.72 -12.15 31.18
C GLU A 462 8.98 -12.31 30.32
N ILE A 463 10.13 -11.97 30.89
CA ILE A 463 11.46 -12.34 30.37
C ILE A 463 12.07 -13.37 31.33
N GLY A 464 12.46 -14.53 30.80
CA GLY A 464 12.98 -15.65 31.56
C GLY A 464 14.37 -15.44 32.14
N MET A 465 14.78 -16.34 33.04
CA MET A 465 16.14 -16.38 33.58
C MET A 465 17.15 -16.55 32.44
N GLU A 466 18.22 -15.76 32.45
CA GLU A 466 19.32 -15.87 31.48
C GLU A 466 18.86 -15.83 30.01
N ALA A 467 17.69 -15.24 29.70
CA ALA A 467 17.09 -15.24 28.37
C ALA A 467 17.98 -14.64 27.27
N PHE A 468 18.78 -13.62 27.60
CA PHE A 468 19.74 -12.94 26.72
C PHE A 468 21.17 -13.00 27.27
N HIS A 469 21.47 -14.00 28.10
CA HIS A 469 22.79 -14.11 28.71
C HIS A 469 23.88 -14.16 27.65
N LYS A 470 24.90 -13.31 27.78
CA LYS A 470 26.03 -13.15 26.85
C LYS A 470 25.63 -12.82 25.42
N CYS A 471 24.55 -12.06 25.20
CA CYS A 471 24.34 -11.35 23.93
C CYS A 471 25.32 -10.16 23.84
N SER A 472 26.61 -10.45 23.64
CA SER A 472 27.71 -9.48 23.82
C SER A 472 27.70 -8.32 22.83
N SER A 473 27.02 -8.43 21.68
CA SER A 473 26.84 -7.35 20.70
C SER A 473 25.58 -6.50 20.91
N LEU A 474 24.71 -6.86 21.86
CA LEU A 474 23.46 -6.15 22.11
C LEU A 474 23.77 -4.78 22.70
N THR A 475 23.28 -3.70 22.09
CA THR A 475 23.68 -2.32 22.43
C THR A 475 22.62 -1.56 23.22
N GLU A 476 21.36 -1.76 22.85
CA GLU A 476 20.18 -1.15 23.47
C GLU A 476 19.05 -2.18 23.56
N VAL A 477 18.20 -2.05 24.59
CA VAL A 477 16.98 -2.86 24.76
C VAL A 477 15.86 -1.95 25.25
N THR A 478 14.69 -2.05 24.63
CA THR A 478 13.47 -1.39 25.11
C THR A 478 12.59 -2.43 25.81
N LEU A 479 12.23 -2.14 27.06
CA LEU A 479 11.35 -2.95 27.88
C LEU A 479 9.94 -2.34 27.90
N PRO A 480 8.94 -3.01 27.29
CA PRO A 480 7.57 -2.49 27.20
C PRO A 480 6.84 -2.42 28.54
N ALA A 481 5.74 -1.66 28.59
CA ALA A 481 4.97 -1.38 29.80
C ALA A 481 4.26 -2.63 30.38
N SER A 482 4.10 -3.66 29.55
CA SER A 482 3.44 -4.94 29.86
C SER A 482 4.29 -5.88 30.71
N ILE A 483 5.61 -5.70 30.80
CA ILE A 483 6.48 -6.58 31.58
C ILE A 483 6.07 -6.56 33.06
N ARG A 484 5.96 -7.76 33.65
CA ARG A 484 5.67 -8.01 35.07
C ARG A 484 6.79 -8.80 35.75
N LYS A 485 7.61 -9.53 34.99
CA LYS A 485 8.66 -10.37 35.54
C LYS A 485 9.89 -10.39 34.64
N ILE A 486 11.06 -10.19 35.25
CA ILE A 486 12.36 -10.31 34.60
C ILE A 486 13.18 -11.31 35.39
N GLY A 487 13.60 -12.38 34.74
CA GLY A 487 14.38 -13.45 35.34
C GLY A 487 15.77 -13.01 35.79
N MET A 488 16.34 -13.75 36.72
CA MET A 488 17.71 -13.51 37.17
C MET A 488 18.68 -13.61 35.99
N TYR A 489 19.66 -12.70 35.94
CA TYR A 489 20.70 -12.70 34.91
C TYR A 489 20.18 -12.61 33.46
N ALA A 490 18.95 -12.12 33.25
CA ALA A 490 18.30 -12.05 31.94
C ALA A 490 19.20 -11.45 30.84
N PHE A 491 19.97 -10.40 31.15
CA PHE A 491 20.91 -9.75 30.23
C PHE A 491 22.36 -9.87 30.68
N ALA A 492 22.70 -10.81 31.58
CA ALA A 492 24.04 -10.87 32.15
C ALA A 492 25.09 -11.21 31.07
N GLY A 493 26.23 -10.53 31.09
CA GLY A 493 27.29 -10.72 30.09
C GLY A 493 27.05 -10.02 28.75
N CYS A 494 26.01 -9.20 28.60
CA CYS A 494 25.81 -8.31 27.45
C CYS A 494 26.80 -7.14 27.49
N THR A 495 28.07 -7.40 27.18
CA THR A 495 29.18 -6.44 27.37
C THR A 495 29.06 -5.15 26.55
N SER A 496 28.33 -5.17 25.43
CA SER A 496 28.08 -3.97 24.61
C SER A 496 26.82 -3.21 24.99
N LEU A 497 26.02 -3.72 25.93
CA LEU A 497 24.78 -3.07 26.33
C LEU A 497 25.13 -1.76 27.04
N ARG A 498 24.53 -0.67 26.59
CA ARG A 498 24.75 0.68 27.14
C ARG A 498 23.48 1.27 27.71
N VAL A 499 22.33 0.97 27.11
CA VAL A 499 21.06 1.58 27.49
C VAL A 499 19.97 0.52 27.57
N ILE A 500 19.17 0.58 28.64
CA ILE A 500 17.89 -0.09 28.74
C ILE A 500 16.81 0.98 28.89
N HIS A 501 15.95 1.11 27.88
CA HIS A 501 14.78 1.99 27.93
C HIS A 501 13.66 1.29 28.68
N MET A 502 13.20 1.86 29.79
CA MET A 502 12.14 1.28 30.61
C MET A 502 10.84 2.03 30.41
N HIS A 503 9.90 1.46 29.66
CA HIS A 503 8.53 2.01 29.55
C HIS A 503 7.57 1.39 30.58
N LEU A 504 8.10 0.79 31.64
CA LEU A 504 7.36 0.02 32.64
C LEU A 504 7.37 0.69 34.01
N ASP A 505 6.38 0.33 34.84
CA ASP A 505 6.35 0.69 36.25
C ASP A 505 7.10 -0.36 37.08
N ILE A 506 8.30 0.00 37.57
CA ILE A 506 9.19 -0.90 38.32
C ILE A 506 8.50 -1.52 39.56
N ARG A 507 7.49 -0.84 40.14
CA ARG A 507 6.74 -1.37 41.30
C ARG A 507 5.88 -2.58 40.97
N LYS A 508 5.60 -2.80 39.68
CA LYS A 508 4.83 -3.93 39.17
C LYS A 508 5.72 -5.13 38.82
N LEU A 509 7.03 -5.03 39.02
CA LEU A 509 7.97 -6.13 38.78
C LEU A 509 8.04 -7.05 40.00
N ASP A 510 7.64 -8.30 39.82
CA ASP A 510 7.83 -9.34 40.82
C ASP A 510 9.30 -9.78 40.86
N GLY A 511 9.97 -9.52 41.98
CA GLY A 511 11.31 -10.05 42.25
C GLY A 511 12.45 -9.39 41.47
N PHE A 512 12.36 -8.08 41.17
CA PHE A 512 13.45 -7.34 40.53
C PHE A 512 14.77 -7.52 41.31
N SER A 513 15.67 -8.32 40.76
CA SER A 513 17.00 -8.55 41.31
C SER A 513 17.98 -7.63 40.57
N MET A 514 18.85 -6.91 41.29
CA MET A 514 19.90 -6.07 40.68
C MET A 514 20.89 -6.84 39.79
N ASN A 515 20.70 -8.14 39.65
CA ASN A 515 21.53 -9.04 38.85
C ASN A 515 21.04 -9.23 37.41
N ILE A 516 20.05 -8.46 36.92
CA ILE A 516 19.57 -8.57 35.53
C ILE A 516 20.66 -8.24 34.48
N VAL A 517 21.59 -7.33 34.80
CA VAL A 517 22.67 -6.84 33.91
C VAL A 517 24.06 -7.13 34.48
N LYS A 518 24.23 -8.25 35.19
CA LYS A 518 25.52 -8.63 35.76
C LYS A 518 26.58 -8.80 34.66
N ASP A 519 27.79 -8.29 34.87
CA ASP A 519 28.88 -8.35 33.89
C ASP A 519 28.58 -7.64 32.55
N CYS A 520 27.60 -6.73 32.54
CA CYS A 520 27.44 -5.71 31.51
C CYS A 520 28.34 -4.50 31.83
N GLY A 521 28.66 -3.66 30.85
CA GLY A 521 29.36 -2.39 31.11
C GLY A 521 28.52 -1.42 31.97
N ASP A 522 28.91 -0.14 32.02
CA ASP A 522 28.06 0.89 32.64
C ASP A 522 26.75 1.03 31.83
N VAL A 523 25.69 0.34 32.28
CA VAL A 523 24.36 0.39 31.67
C VAL A 523 23.55 1.52 32.30
N VAL A 524 23.04 2.42 31.46
CA VAL A 524 22.09 3.47 31.84
C VAL A 524 20.67 2.95 31.72
N PHE A 525 19.85 3.27 32.72
CA PHE A 525 18.42 3.02 32.74
C PHE A 525 17.72 4.36 32.55
N ASP A 526 17.23 4.62 31.34
CA ASP A 526 16.54 5.87 31.05
C ASP A 526 15.07 5.78 31.49
N ASP A 527 14.60 6.85 32.12
CA ASP A 527 13.27 7.06 32.72
C ASP A 527 13.04 6.54 34.16
N LEU A 528 13.96 6.86 35.08
CA LEU A 528 13.74 6.73 36.51
C LEU A 528 12.93 7.93 37.06
N THR A 529 11.60 7.90 36.92
CA THR A 529 10.74 8.84 37.66
C THR A 529 10.72 8.48 39.16
N TYR A 530 11.66 9.03 39.94
CA TYR A 530 11.61 9.00 41.41
C TYR A 530 10.84 10.21 41.98
N PRO A 531 9.78 10.02 42.77
CA PRO A 531 9.40 11.00 43.79
C PRO A 531 10.21 10.79 45.07
N ALA A 532 10.71 11.90 45.63
CA ALA A 532 11.54 11.96 46.83
C ALA A 532 10.91 11.29 48.08
N PRO A 533 11.71 10.77 49.03
CA PRO A 533 11.19 10.11 50.22
C PRO A 533 10.57 11.12 51.20
N ALA A 534 9.40 10.78 51.75
CA ALA A 534 8.72 11.57 52.76
C ALA A 534 9.62 11.79 54.01
N PRO A 535 9.76 13.03 54.52
CA PRO A 535 10.58 13.28 55.70
C PRO A 535 9.85 12.83 56.97
N LYS A 536 10.60 12.13 57.83
CA LYS A 536 10.18 11.68 59.16
C LYS A 536 9.85 12.88 60.06
N GLN A 537 8.69 12.81 60.72
CA GLN A 537 8.33 13.70 61.82
C GLN A 537 9.33 13.57 62.98
N THR A 538 9.86 14.70 63.45
CA THR A 538 10.42 14.82 64.81
C THR A 538 9.89 16.09 65.46
N VAL A 539 9.44 15.95 66.71
CA VAL A 539 8.88 16.99 67.59
C VAL A 539 10.04 17.79 68.25
N PRO A 540 9.90 19.11 68.54
CA PRO A 540 11.02 19.97 68.95
C PRO A 540 11.02 20.33 70.45
N VAL A 541 12.19 20.59 71.07
CA VAL A 541 12.42 21.64 72.11
C VAL A 541 13.95 21.93 72.33
N PRO A 542 14.42 23.01 73.03
CA PRO A 542 15.17 24.12 72.41
C PRO A 542 16.48 24.56 73.13
N LYS A 543 17.24 25.55 72.59
CA LYS A 543 17.74 26.78 73.29
C LYS A 543 18.93 27.50 72.60
N GLN A 544 18.69 28.80 72.33
CA GLN A 544 19.53 30.02 72.52
C GLN A 544 21.05 30.03 72.22
N ALA A 545 21.51 30.95 71.36
CA ALA A 545 22.02 32.29 71.71
C ALA A 545 22.48 33.11 70.47
N ALA A 546 22.35 34.45 70.54
CA ALA A 546 22.51 35.49 69.49
C ALA A 546 23.96 36.08 69.44
N PRO A 547 24.31 37.20 68.71
CA PRO A 547 23.50 38.10 67.84
C PRO A 547 24.20 38.67 66.55
N ALA A 548 23.44 39.53 65.83
CA ALA A 548 23.82 40.67 64.94
C ALA A 548 23.53 40.51 63.42
N PRO A 549 23.37 41.61 62.64
CA PRO A 549 22.44 42.74 62.76
C PRO A 549 21.52 42.92 61.51
N VAL A 550 20.61 43.89 61.61
CA VAL A 550 19.42 44.18 60.79
C VAL A 550 19.67 44.52 59.30
N LEU A 551 18.82 43.99 58.41
CA LEU A 551 18.59 44.39 57.00
C LEU A 551 17.07 44.32 56.67
N PRO A 552 16.57 45.06 55.65
CA PRO A 552 15.23 45.64 55.64
C PRO A 552 14.11 44.60 55.41
N GLU A 553 12.91 44.96 55.90
CA GLU A 553 11.71 44.13 55.99
C GLU A 553 11.36 43.40 54.68
N LYS A 554 11.31 42.05 54.75
CA LYS A 554 10.69 41.17 53.75
C LYS A 554 9.16 41.25 53.88
N PRO A 555 8.39 41.05 52.79
CA PRO A 555 6.95 40.84 52.89
C PRO A 555 6.69 39.65 53.83
N SER A 556 5.66 39.74 54.69
CA SER A 556 5.38 38.71 55.69
C SER A 556 5.20 37.33 55.04
N GLU A 557 5.67 36.26 55.71
CA GLU A 557 5.51 34.87 55.24
C GLU A 557 4.06 34.56 54.87
N ASP A 558 3.09 35.14 55.58
CA ASP A 558 1.66 35.00 55.31
C ASP A 558 1.25 35.57 53.93
N ALA A 559 1.86 36.67 53.48
CA ALA A 559 1.56 37.28 52.18
C ALA A 559 2.18 36.49 51.02
N ALA A 560 3.39 35.93 51.21
CA ALA A 560 4.04 35.07 50.23
C ALA A 560 3.32 33.71 50.09
N GLN A 561 2.91 33.11 51.22
CA GLN A 561 2.12 31.87 51.22
C GLN A 561 0.73 32.06 50.62
N ALA A 562 0.08 33.22 50.84
CA ALA A 562 -1.19 33.54 50.21
C ALA A 562 -1.05 33.66 48.68
N ALA A 563 -0.03 34.35 48.19
CA ALA A 563 0.23 34.50 46.75
C ALA A 563 0.58 33.16 46.08
N GLU A 564 1.35 32.28 46.74
CA GLU A 564 1.67 30.96 46.21
C GLU A 564 0.45 30.03 46.20
N LYS A 565 -0.39 30.08 47.24
CA LYS A 565 -1.66 29.34 47.29
C LYS A 565 -2.63 29.80 46.21
N GLU A 566 -2.67 31.10 45.91
CA GLU A 566 -3.49 31.66 44.83
C GLU A 566 -2.95 31.26 43.44
N ARG A 567 -1.62 31.23 43.26
CA ARG A 567 -0.99 30.74 42.02
C ARG A 567 -1.27 29.26 41.78
N LEU A 568 -1.11 28.41 42.80
CA LEU A 568 -1.43 26.98 42.73
C LEU A 568 -2.92 26.74 42.49
N ALA A 569 -3.80 27.55 43.08
CA ALA A 569 -5.24 27.46 42.83
C ALA A 569 -5.60 27.89 41.39
N ALA A 570 -4.92 28.89 40.82
CA ALA A 570 -5.10 29.29 39.43
C ALA A 570 -4.57 28.22 38.45
N GLU A 571 -3.46 27.58 38.77
CA GLU A 571 -2.88 26.49 37.97
C GLU A 571 -3.75 25.22 38.03
N ALA A 572 -4.27 24.87 39.20
CA ALA A 572 -5.23 23.78 39.35
C ALA A 572 -6.54 24.02 38.58
N ARG A 573 -7.01 25.27 38.49
CA ARG A 573 -8.18 25.64 37.66
C ARG A 573 -7.89 25.48 36.17
N LYS A 574 -6.73 25.91 35.69
CA LYS A 574 -6.32 25.69 34.29
C LYS A 574 -6.22 24.22 33.94
N LEU A 575 -5.63 23.41 34.83
CA LEU A 575 -5.52 21.96 34.63
C LEU A 575 -6.88 21.27 34.60
N ALA A 576 -7.83 21.71 35.44
CA ALA A 576 -9.19 21.20 35.44
C ALA A 576 -9.95 21.56 34.15
N GLU A 577 -9.78 22.79 33.64
CA GLU A 577 -10.34 23.21 32.34
C GLU A 577 -9.75 22.41 31.16
N GLU A 578 -8.44 22.11 31.21
CA GLU A 578 -7.77 21.30 30.19
C GLU A 578 -8.21 19.82 30.25
N GLN A 579 -8.35 19.25 31.45
CA GLN A 579 -8.92 17.91 31.63
C GLN A 579 -10.36 17.82 31.11
N GLN A 580 -11.17 18.85 31.34
CA GLN A 580 -12.52 18.91 30.79
C GLN A 580 -12.52 18.96 29.25
N ARG A 581 -11.63 19.77 28.64
CA ARG A 581 -11.47 19.81 27.17
C ARG A 581 -11.03 18.46 26.60
N LEU A 582 -10.12 17.76 27.27
CA LEU A 582 -9.67 16.43 26.85
C LEU A 582 -10.78 15.38 26.97
N GLN A 583 -11.62 15.45 28.01
CA GLN A 583 -12.80 14.58 28.13
C GLN A 583 -13.83 14.84 27.04
N GLU A 584 -14.08 16.10 26.67
CA GLU A 584 -14.97 16.47 25.57
C GLU A 584 -14.42 16.03 24.21
N MET A 585 -13.11 16.14 23.99
CA MET A 585 -12.45 15.66 22.76
C MET A 585 -12.51 14.13 22.66
N ALA A 586 -12.25 13.41 23.76
CA ALA A 586 -12.35 11.94 23.80
C ALA A 586 -13.79 11.46 23.52
N ALA A 587 -14.79 12.17 24.02
CA ALA A 587 -16.20 11.87 23.74
C ALA A 587 -16.54 12.06 22.25
N ARG A 588 -16.04 13.12 21.61
CA ARG A 588 -16.21 13.35 20.16
C ARG A 588 -15.54 12.26 19.33
N LEU A 589 -14.31 11.87 19.69
CA LEU A 589 -13.56 10.83 18.99
C LEU A 589 -14.25 9.45 19.12
N ALA A 590 -14.83 9.16 20.28
CA ALA A 590 -15.60 7.93 20.51
C ALA A 590 -16.90 7.90 19.67
N GLU A 591 -17.58 9.05 19.52
CA GLU A 591 -18.76 9.16 18.67
C GLU A 591 -18.40 9.00 17.19
N GLU A 592 -17.30 9.61 16.75
CA GLU A 592 -16.78 9.48 15.38
C GLU A 592 -16.38 8.03 15.06
N ARG A 593 -15.67 7.36 15.97
CA ARG A 593 -15.34 5.93 15.84
C ARG A 593 -16.59 5.06 15.72
N ARG A 594 -17.64 5.35 16.50
CA ARG A 594 -18.92 4.62 16.40
C ARG A 594 -19.61 4.85 15.05
N ARG A 595 -19.56 6.08 14.51
CA ARG A 595 -20.11 6.40 13.18
C ARG A 595 -19.34 5.68 12.07
N LEU A 596 -18.02 5.62 12.17
CA LEU A 596 -17.18 4.91 11.21
C LEU A 596 -17.40 3.39 11.25
N GLU A 597 -17.53 2.80 12.45
CA GLU A 597 -17.87 1.38 12.61
C GLU A 597 -19.27 1.05 12.04
N GLU A 598 -20.24 1.96 12.19
CA GLU A 598 -21.58 1.80 11.62
C GLU A 598 -21.57 1.96 10.10
N ALA A 599 -20.80 2.90 9.55
CA ALA A 599 -20.61 3.06 8.11
C ALA A 599 -19.91 1.86 7.47
N ALA A 600 -18.88 1.31 8.12
CA ALA A 600 -18.18 0.10 7.67
C ALA A 600 -19.13 -1.11 7.60
N ARG A 601 -19.97 -1.30 8.62
CA ARG A 601 -21.01 -2.36 8.61
C ARG A 601 -22.02 -2.19 7.49
N GLN A 602 -22.44 -0.94 7.20
CA GLN A 602 -23.35 -0.66 6.09
C GLN A 602 -22.69 -0.93 4.73
N GLN A 603 -21.41 -0.62 4.59
CA GLN A 603 -20.64 -0.88 3.38
C GLN A 603 -20.47 -2.39 3.14
N GLU A 604 -20.13 -3.16 4.18
CA GLU A 604 -20.04 -4.63 4.10
C GLU A 604 -21.40 -5.27 3.75
N GLU A 605 -22.51 -4.77 4.30
CA GLU A 605 -23.84 -5.22 3.93
C GLU A 605 -24.22 -4.87 2.48
N GLN A 606 -23.86 -3.67 2.00
CA GLN A 606 -24.05 -3.30 0.59
C GLN A 606 -23.23 -4.18 -0.36
N GLN A 607 -21.98 -4.48 -0.02
CA GLN A 607 -21.13 -5.36 -0.82
C GLN A 607 -21.71 -6.77 -0.89
N ARG A 608 -22.15 -7.34 0.23
CA ARG A 608 -22.83 -8.65 0.27
C ARG A 608 -24.09 -8.68 -0.61
N LEU A 609 -24.88 -7.60 -0.60
CA LEU A 609 -26.08 -7.48 -1.43
C LEU A 609 -25.74 -7.35 -2.93
N GLN A 610 -24.64 -6.65 -3.27
CA GLN A 610 -24.16 -6.56 -4.66
C GLN A 610 -23.67 -7.91 -5.18
N GLU A 611 -22.91 -8.67 -4.37
CA GLU A 611 -22.46 -10.01 -4.71
C GLU A 611 -23.64 -10.98 -4.90
N GLU A 612 -24.65 -10.93 -4.02
CA GLU A 612 -25.86 -11.74 -4.17
C GLU A 612 -26.66 -11.38 -5.44
N ALA A 613 -26.76 -10.08 -5.76
CA ALA A 613 -27.41 -9.62 -6.97
C ALA A 613 -26.66 -10.06 -8.24
N ALA A 614 -25.32 -10.04 -8.23
CA ALA A 614 -24.50 -10.52 -9.33
C ALA A 614 -24.70 -12.04 -9.55
N ARG A 615 -24.70 -12.83 -8.47
CA ARG A 615 -24.96 -14.28 -8.53
C ARG A 615 -26.34 -14.60 -9.12
N LEU A 616 -27.38 -13.87 -8.69
CA LEU A 616 -28.74 -14.06 -9.23
C LEU A 616 -28.84 -13.63 -10.70
N ALA A 617 -28.12 -12.59 -11.12
CA ALA A 617 -28.08 -12.15 -12.51
C ALA A 617 -27.41 -13.19 -13.41
N GLU A 618 -26.33 -13.82 -12.93
CA GLU A 618 -25.64 -14.88 -13.66
C GLU A 618 -26.50 -16.15 -13.76
N GLU A 619 -27.15 -16.57 -12.67
CA GLU A 619 -28.09 -17.69 -12.67
C GLU A 619 -29.23 -17.46 -13.69
N ARG A 620 -29.77 -16.23 -13.74
CA ARG A 620 -30.78 -15.84 -14.72
C ARG A 620 -30.26 -15.94 -16.16
N ARG A 621 -29.02 -15.52 -16.41
CA ARG A 621 -28.38 -15.64 -17.74
C ARG A 621 -28.22 -17.11 -18.15
N ARG A 622 -27.75 -17.97 -17.25
CA ARG A 622 -27.61 -19.43 -17.49
C ARG A 622 -28.96 -20.08 -17.81
N LEU A 623 -30.03 -19.72 -17.09
CA LEU A 623 -31.37 -20.22 -17.36
C LEU A 623 -31.94 -19.74 -18.71
N GLU A 624 -31.69 -18.48 -19.09
CA GLU A 624 -32.11 -17.95 -20.39
C GLU A 624 -31.37 -18.64 -21.55
N GLU A 625 -30.07 -18.93 -21.41
CA GLU A 625 -29.29 -19.67 -22.40
C GLU A 625 -29.75 -21.13 -22.52
N ALA A 626 -29.98 -21.81 -21.40
CA ALA A 626 -30.52 -23.17 -21.39
C ALA A 626 -31.90 -23.24 -22.09
N ALA A 627 -32.76 -22.24 -21.88
CA ALA A 627 -34.06 -22.15 -22.54
C ALA A 627 -33.92 -21.95 -24.06
N LYS A 628 -32.97 -21.11 -24.51
CA LYS A 628 -32.67 -20.94 -25.94
C LYS A 628 -32.16 -22.23 -26.58
N GLN A 629 -31.24 -22.94 -25.92
CA GLN A 629 -30.72 -24.22 -26.40
C GLN A 629 -31.83 -25.27 -26.48
N GLN A 630 -32.71 -25.34 -25.49
CA GLN A 630 -33.84 -26.27 -25.51
C GLN A 630 -34.86 -25.95 -26.61
N ALA A 631 -35.10 -24.66 -26.88
CA ALA A 631 -35.97 -24.23 -27.97
C ALA A 631 -35.38 -24.61 -29.34
N GLU A 632 -34.06 -24.44 -29.51
CA GLU A 632 -33.37 -24.81 -30.74
C GLU A 632 -33.35 -26.33 -30.96
N GLN A 633 -33.11 -27.12 -29.91
CA GLN A 633 -33.22 -28.59 -30.00
C GLN A 633 -34.63 -29.04 -30.42
N ARG A 634 -35.68 -28.41 -29.86
CA ARG A 634 -37.07 -28.70 -30.27
C ARG A 634 -37.33 -28.32 -31.73
N ARG A 635 -36.75 -27.22 -32.21
CA ARG A 635 -36.85 -26.80 -33.62
C ARG A 635 -36.22 -27.83 -34.54
N ILE A 636 -35.00 -28.27 -34.23
CA ILE A 636 -34.28 -29.30 -35.00
C ILE A 636 -35.06 -30.62 -35.02
N GLN A 637 -35.56 -31.07 -33.85
CA GLN A 637 -36.38 -32.28 -33.77
C GLN A 637 -37.67 -32.19 -34.58
N ALA A 638 -38.33 -31.03 -34.60
CA ALA A 638 -39.53 -30.80 -35.40
C ALA A 638 -39.23 -30.79 -36.91
N GLU A 639 -38.10 -30.21 -37.33
CA GLU A 639 -37.64 -30.23 -38.72
C GLU A 639 -37.27 -31.64 -39.18
N GLU A 640 -36.63 -32.45 -38.34
CA GLU A 640 -36.35 -33.86 -38.62
C GLU A 640 -37.61 -34.70 -38.71
N ALA A 641 -38.57 -34.51 -37.79
CA ALA A 641 -39.87 -35.19 -37.83
C ALA A 641 -40.71 -34.82 -39.05
N ALA A 642 -40.57 -33.59 -39.58
CA ALA A 642 -41.25 -33.17 -40.80
C ALA A 642 -40.58 -33.69 -42.09
N ARG A 643 -39.29 -34.09 -42.02
CA ARG A 643 -38.55 -34.70 -43.12
C ARG A 643 -38.81 -36.21 -43.26
N GLN A 644 -39.18 -36.87 -42.16
CA GLN A 644 -39.65 -38.26 -42.13
C GLN A 644 -41.11 -38.35 -42.57
#